data_AF-A0A9C7QSB6-F1
#
_entry.id   AF-A0A9C7QSB6-F1
#
_cell.length_a   1.000
_cell.length_b   1.000
_cell.length_c   1.000
_cell.angle_alpha   90.00
_cell.angle_beta   90.00
_cell.angle_gamma   90.00
#
_symmetry.space_group_name_H-M   'P 1'
#
loop_
_entity.id
_entity.type
_entity.pdbx_description
1 polymer ?
#
loop_
_entity_poly.entity_id
_entity_poly.type
_entity_poly.pdbx_seq_one_letter_code
_entity_poly.pdbx_strand_id
1 'polypeptide(L)'
;MDAVCGLIVGVFFIAIGGGLIHYSISLSISIYFITAYMKMYYELYSVTENKNVINDILFEELTKTGDAYHILKEESQALQNDFISALITRENISTENHYDYLTEKIIPLNSFGKSNTETINLFEDDNIETLSKYITSISKNVRLTLEIQFLYPTVNYKAHIIIDKNTDLQENEIADISEKLTRCFNIQRRNTTHESFKTLESCVAENIYHTLITGNERSLDFGVLALSLLSSKSNHIDIMKQIDIIITSSEKRNHIEISILEAFFKKLYNIKIGGDTTENNIFVINSIINMSMYIYEKEKYEEFFKKISHVIEGRTQYSDDDINNPYLECYTRLTIRHLSNMYYTAFGVNTQYLTNKLKYLADRAGDEKLSDRQKKLIVCMRECIALLVVRLSFIITKSNKHDYNDEVITISSLIKKWINPSFVEEIYFNQEIYEILFNVPADFSSFDAEHKLTEIPDGTAAWIRTSYNFYKSIAILLYDSSENKNHLGLLFVRDRKQFVNNTKVTTHMINNIVEYVNSSEFSEIIKTIWNDKEPEEMIKKKVENLANSLEEIKTEVTKVVTDEVELSVLNIELTSQYKNEVTDKITLEISKFIDIEKTEKTNDNKHKPDYYSLIDKREVISPIDGVHYSMNTDNHALSAVHNLIRSALSYIKKDCVTVKEIYDTEILDNNNYITIEYKTESRINTYKFSRGLRMYDKEGYLGFDKPGMYYLNLEKELEIKLNKDSIASTNITIINNENVDSVYKKFSLSKDADNLLLRSEIEITINMFIEKNKEITLLFLSEERCKEINDNQEKQYQQLLLKTNKNSSSNNVIN
;
A
#
# COMPACT_ATOMS: atom_id res chain seq x y z
N MET A 1 -47.22 -2.72 43.39
CA MET A 1 -48.50 -2.00 43.19
C MET A 1 -49.23 -1.77 44.52
N ASP A 2 -49.38 -2.80 45.35
CA ASP A 2 -50.13 -2.72 46.62
C ASP A 2 -49.68 -1.62 47.59
N ALA A 3 -48.38 -1.31 47.58
CA ALA A 3 -47.76 -0.29 48.40
C ALA A 3 -48.15 1.16 48.01
N VAL A 4 -48.35 1.41 46.70
CA VAL A 4 -48.78 2.71 46.16
C VAL A 4 -50.29 2.90 46.35
N CYS A 5 -51.07 1.83 46.21
CA CYS A 5 -52.51 1.83 46.50
C CYS A 5 -52.80 2.12 47.97
N GLY A 6 -52.02 1.58 48.91
CA GLY A 6 -52.18 1.87 50.35
C GLY A 6 -51.94 3.35 50.71
N LEU A 7 -50.98 3.99 50.04
CA LEU A 7 -50.65 5.41 50.27
C LEU A 7 -51.72 6.34 49.68
N ILE A 8 -52.23 6.03 48.49
CA ILE A 8 -53.34 6.78 47.86
C ILE A 8 -54.61 6.66 48.71
N VAL A 9 -54.93 5.46 49.22
CA VAL A 9 -56.08 5.24 50.10
C VAL A 9 -55.93 5.98 51.44
N GLY A 10 -54.71 6.00 52.01
CA GLY A 10 -54.41 6.78 53.23
C GLY A 10 -54.59 8.28 53.05
N VAL A 11 -54.12 8.84 51.94
CA VAL A 11 -54.30 10.27 51.60
C VAL A 11 -55.76 10.61 51.30
N PHE A 12 -56.48 9.72 50.60
CA PHE A 12 -57.90 9.88 50.30
C PHE A 12 -58.77 9.90 51.57
N PHE A 13 -58.42 9.08 52.58
CA PHE A 13 -59.11 9.07 53.87
C PHE A 13 -58.80 10.30 54.75
N ILE A 14 -57.62 10.91 54.61
CA ILE A 14 -57.29 12.18 55.28
C ILE A 14 -58.10 13.34 54.66
N ALA A 15 -58.36 13.32 53.35
CA ALA A 15 -59.05 14.40 52.64
C ALA A 15 -60.58 14.46 52.92
N ILE A 16 -61.22 13.35 53.30
CA ILE A 16 -62.69 13.27 53.45
C ILE A 16 -63.19 13.53 54.88
N GLY A 17 -62.29 13.82 55.84
CA GLY A 17 -62.70 14.24 57.19
C GLY A 17 -63.39 13.13 58.00
N GLY A 18 -62.91 11.89 57.89
CA GLY A 18 -63.36 10.78 58.73
C GLY A 18 -62.75 10.83 60.13
N GLY A 19 -63.56 10.65 61.18
CA GLY A 19 -63.13 10.69 62.59
C GLY A 19 -62.13 9.60 63.02
N LEU A 20 -61.88 9.49 64.33
CA LEU A 20 -60.83 8.66 65.00
C LEU A 20 -60.60 7.24 64.44
N ILE A 21 -61.66 6.57 63.96
CA ILE A 21 -61.57 5.21 63.38
C ILE A 21 -60.79 5.23 62.06
N HIS A 22 -61.02 6.23 61.21
CA HIS A 22 -60.29 6.39 59.94
C HIS A 22 -58.81 6.72 60.17
N TYR A 23 -58.53 7.55 61.18
CA TYR A 23 -57.16 7.81 61.61
C TYR A 23 -56.46 6.53 62.10
N SER A 24 -57.15 5.69 62.87
CA SER A 24 -56.59 4.42 63.35
C SER A 24 -56.31 3.42 62.22
N ILE A 25 -57.18 3.34 61.22
CA ILE A 25 -56.99 2.48 60.04
C ILE A 25 -55.81 2.99 59.19
N SER A 26 -55.75 4.30 58.92
CA SER A 26 -54.64 4.91 58.17
C SER A 26 -53.29 4.73 58.88
N LEU A 27 -53.26 4.90 60.21
CA LEU A 27 -52.07 4.67 61.02
C LEU A 27 -51.65 3.19 60.98
N SER A 28 -52.61 2.26 61.04
CA SER A 28 -52.34 0.81 60.98
C SER A 28 -51.77 0.40 59.63
N ILE A 29 -52.31 0.94 58.53
CA ILE A 29 -51.81 0.69 57.17
C ILE A 29 -50.41 1.30 56.98
N SER A 30 -50.17 2.49 57.53
CA SER A 30 -48.86 3.15 57.47
C SER A 30 -47.80 2.39 58.29
N ILE A 31 -48.16 1.89 59.47
CA ILE A 31 -47.27 1.04 60.29
C ILE A 31 -47.00 -0.28 59.56
N TYR A 32 -48.02 -0.92 58.99
CA TYR A 32 -47.83 -2.13 58.19
C TYR A 32 -46.87 -1.89 57.02
N PHE A 33 -47.02 -0.77 56.30
CA PHE A 33 -46.12 -0.37 55.23
C PHE A 33 -44.67 -0.19 55.72
N ILE A 34 -44.45 0.55 56.81
CA ILE A 34 -43.12 0.76 57.38
C ILE A 34 -42.51 -0.58 57.81
N THR A 35 -43.31 -1.47 58.40
CA THR A 35 -42.84 -2.77 58.89
C THR A 35 -42.51 -3.72 57.73
N ALA A 36 -43.33 -3.75 56.68
CA ALA A 36 -43.08 -4.53 55.47
C ALA A 36 -41.86 -4.00 54.71
N TYR A 37 -41.71 -2.67 54.62
CA TYR A 37 -40.54 -2.03 54.03
C TYR A 37 -39.26 -2.32 54.83
N MET A 38 -39.32 -2.24 56.17
CA MET A 38 -38.20 -2.62 57.04
C MET A 38 -37.84 -4.09 56.89
N LYS A 39 -38.83 -4.99 56.78
CA LYS A 39 -38.58 -6.42 56.58
C LYS A 39 -37.93 -6.70 55.23
N MET A 40 -38.45 -6.09 54.16
CA MET A 40 -37.86 -6.17 52.82
C MET A 40 -36.44 -5.60 52.79
N TYR A 41 -36.22 -4.43 53.43
CA TYR A 41 -34.90 -3.82 53.56
C TYR A 41 -33.95 -4.71 54.37
N TYR A 42 -34.41 -5.31 55.47
CA TYR A 42 -33.62 -6.24 56.28
C TYR A 42 -33.27 -7.52 55.52
N GLU A 43 -34.21 -8.09 54.75
CA GLU A 43 -33.97 -9.24 53.89
C GLU A 43 -32.96 -8.89 52.78
N LEU A 44 -33.13 -7.77 52.08
CA LEU A 44 -32.16 -7.26 51.10
C LEU A 44 -30.79 -6.99 51.73
N TYR A 45 -30.76 -6.35 52.91
CA TYR A 45 -29.53 -6.06 53.64
C TYR A 45 -28.81 -7.34 54.05
N SER A 46 -29.54 -8.35 54.55
CA SER A 46 -28.99 -9.66 54.91
C SER A 46 -28.43 -10.44 53.71
N VAL A 47 -29.05 -10.29 52.53
CA VAL A 47 -28.55 -10.87 51.27
C VAL A 47 -27.29 -10.13 50.79
N THR A 48 -27.21 -8.81 50.97
CA THR A 48 -26.02 -8.02 50.60
C THR A 48 -24.85 -8.14 51.59
N GLU A 49 -25.09 -8.48 52.85
CA GLU A 49 -24.04 -8.58 53.88
C GLU A 49 -23.53 -10.03 54.08
N ASN A 50 -24.33 -11.04 53.72
CA ASN A 50 -23.92 -12.43 53.82
C ASN A 50 -22.99 -12.82 52.66
N LYS A 51 -21.68 -12.78 52.91
CA LYS A 51 -20.62 -13.20 51.97
C LYS A 51 -20.87 -14.55 51.31
N ASN A 52 -21.54 -15.49 51.97
CA ASN A 52 -21.82 -16.81 51.42
C ASN A 52 -22.86 -16.75 50.29
N VAL A 53 -23.86 -15.87 50.37
CA VAL A 53 -24.88 -15.75 49.29
C VAL A 53 -24.29 -15.13 48.02
N ILE A 54 -23.38 -14.15 48.17
CA ILE A 54 -22.67 -13.53 47.04
C ILE A 54 -21.69 -14.53 46.41
N ASN A 55 -20.91 -15.24 47.22
CA ASN A 55 -19.92 -16.21 46.72
C ASN A 55 -20.58 -17.48 46.16
N ASP A 56 -21.59 -18.03 46.82
CA ASP A 56 -22.14 -19.36 46.47
C ASP A 56 -23.24 -19.27 45.39
N ILE A 57 -23.88 -18.12 45.18
CA ILE A 57 -24.95 -18.00 44.17
C ILE A 57 -24.50 -17.15 42.98
N LEU A 58 -24.05 -15.93 43.22
CA LEU A 58 -23.75 -15.01 42.12
C LEU A 58 -22.45 -15.39 41.39
N PHE A 59 -21.37 -15.66 42.12
CA PHE A 59 -20.10 -16.03 41.51
C PHE A 59 -20.15 -17.41 40.83
N GLU A 60 -20.86 -18.38 41.44
CA GLU A 60 -21.11 -19.68 40.80
C GLU A 60 -21.90 -19.52 39.49
N GLU A 61 -22.96 -18.71 39.47
CA GLU A 61 -23.76 -18.49 38.26
C GLU A 61 -22.99 -17.73 37.18
N LEU A 62 -22.13 -16.76 37.54
CA LEU A 62 -21.24 -16.07 36.59
C LEU A 62 -20.27 -17.05 35.94
N THR A 63 -19.61 -17.90 36.73
CA THR A 63 -18.67 -18.92 36.21
C THR A 63 -19.40 -19.93 35.33
N LYS A 64 -20.53 -20.47 35.80
CA LYS A 64 -21.33 -21.44 35.06
C LYS A 64 -21.83 -20.88 33.72
N THR A 65 -22.31 -19.64 33.71
CA THR A 65 -22.79 -18.99 32.49
C THR A 65 -21.63 -18.67 31.53
N GLY A 66 -20.49 -18.20 32.06
CA GLY A 66 -19.28 -17.97 31.28
C GLY A 66 -18.78 -19.24 30.59
N ASP A 67 -18.69 -20.35 31.33
CA ASP A 67 -18.27 -21.65 30.80
C ASP A 67 -19.26 -22.21 29.78
N ALA A 68 -20.56 -22.11 30.04
CA ALA A 68 -21.59 -22.56 29.10
C ALA A 68 -21.56 -21.76 27.78
N TYR A 69 -21.35 -20.44 27.87
CA TYR A 69 -21.23 -19.60 26.68
C TYR A 69 -19.94 -19.87 25.90
N HIS A 70 -18.84 -20.21 26.57
CA HIS A 70 -17.61 -20.65 25.91
C HIS A 70 -17.84 -21.90 25.04
N ILE A 71 -18.49 -22.92 25.61
CA ILE A 71 -18.83 -24.15 24.89
C ILE A 71 -19.70 -23.84 23.67
N LEU A 72 -20.72 -22.97 23.84
CA LEU A 72 -21.57 -22.52 22.75
C LEU A 72 -20.76 -21.85 21.62
N LYS A 73 -19.75 -21.05 21.98
CA LYS A 73 -18.89 -20.36 21.01
C LYS A 73 -18.01 -21.35 20.23
N GLU A 74 -17.44 -22.35 20.91
CA GLU A 74 -16.69 -23.43 20.26
C GLU A 74 -17.57 -24.24 19.31
N GLU A 75 -18.79 -24.58 19.72
CA GLU A 75 -19.77 -25.26 18.87
C GLU A 75 -20.16 -24.41 17.64
N SER A 76 -20.40 -23.12 17.85
CA SER A 76 -20.71 -22.18 16.76
C SER A 76 -19.56 -22.08 15.75
N GLN A 77 -18.31 -22.00 16.23
CA GLN A 77 -17.13 -21.97 15.37
C GLN A 77 -16.94 -23.26 14.58
N ALA A 78 -17.14 -24.42 15.22
CA ALA A 78 -17.10 -25.71 14.53
C ALA A 78 -18.14 -25.79 13.42
N LEU A 79 -19.39 -25.42 13.70
CA LEU A 79 -20.48 -25.37 12.72
C LEU A 79 -20.20 -24.39 11.58
N GLN A 80 -19.60 -23.23 11.89
CA GLN A 80 -19.21 -22.26 10.87
C GLN A 80 -18.14 -22.83 9.93
N ASN A 81 -17.15 -23.55 10.47
CA ASN A 81 -16.10 -24.17 9.67
C ASN A 81 -16.65 -25.31 8.79
N ASP A 82 -17.57 -26.11 9.32
CA ASP A 82 -18.27 -27.15 8.56
C ASP A 82 -19.09 -26.53 7.42
N PHE A 83 -19.79 -25.41 7.69
CA PHE A 83 -20.56 -24.67 6.69
C PHE A 83 -19.68 -24.09 5.60
N ILE A 84 -18.57 -23.44 5.94
CA ILE A 84 -17.61 -22.90 4.98
C ILE A 84 -17.03 -24.05 4.12
N SER A 85 -16.66 -25.17 4.75
CA SER A 85 -16.13 -26.34 4.06
C SER A 85 -17.13 -26.92 3.05
N ALA A 86 -18.40 -26.98 3.43
CA ALA A 86 -19.48 -27.38 2.54
C ALA A 86 -19.66 -26.43 1.34
N LEU A 87 -19.41 -25.13 1.53
CA LEU A 87 -19.51 -24.12 0.46
C LEU A 87 -18.34 -24.12 -0.53
N ILE A 88 -17.14 -24.57 -0.15
CA ILE A 88 -15.96 -24.61 -1.04
C ILE A 88 -16.24 -25.40 -2.33
N THR A 89 -17.10 -26.41 -2.26
CA THR A 89 -17.47 -27.24 -3.41
C THR A 89 -18.51 -26.60 -4.34
N ARG A 90 -18.96 -25.36 -4.06
CA ARG A 90 -20.10 -24.71 -4.71
C ARG A 90 -19.68 -23.38 -5.34
N GLU A 91 -19.67 -23.31 -6.67
CA GLU A 91 -19.17 -22.14 -7.41
C GLU A 91 -20.00 -20.85 -7.21
N ASN A 92 -21.32 -20.99 -6.93
CA ASN A 92 -22.26 -19.87 -6.96
C ASN A 92 -22.73 -19.38 -5.58
N ILE A 93 -22.19 -19.92 -4.48
CA ILE A 93 -22.53 -19.51 -3.10
C ILE A 93 -21.25 -19.19 -2.34
N SER A 94 -21.15 -18.00 -1.74
CA SER A 94 -19.97 -17.55 -0.99
C SER A 94 -20.32 -16.98 0.39
N THR A 95 -19.35 -16.94 1.29
CA THR A 95 -19.41 -16.17 2.55
C THR A 95 -18.65 -14.85 2.46
N GLU A 96 -17.98 -14.59 1.34
CA GLU A 96 -17.18 -13.39 1.14
C GLU A 96 -17.99 -12.26 0.49
N ASN A 97 -17.90 -11.06 1.08
CA ASN A 97 -18.51 -9.85 0.57
C ASN A 97 -17.60 -9.14 -0.45
N HIS A 98 -17.26 -9.80 -1.55
CA HIS A 98 -16.50 -9.21 -2.66
C HIS A 98 -17.43 -8.92 -3.84
N TYR A 99 -17.69 -7.63 -4.10
CA TYR A 99 -18.45 -7.18 -5.26
C TYR A 99 -17.89 -5.88 -5.84
N ASP A 100 -18.01 -5.71 -7.15
CA ASP A 100 -17.63 -4.49 -7.86
C ASP A 100 -18.85 -3.58 -8.03
N TYR A 101 -18.86 -2.46 -7.30
CA TYR A 101 -19.95 -1.47 -7.34
C TYR A 101 -20.16 -0.85 -8.74
N LEU A 102 -19.14 -0.89 -9.61
CA LEU A 102 -19.22 -0.33 -10.97
C LEU A 102 -19.94 -1.28 -11.93
N THR A 103 -19.74 -2.58 -11.80
CA THR A 103 -20.20 -3.58 -12.79
C THR A 103 -21.35 -4.46 -12.31
N GLU A 104 -21.54 -4.59 -10.99
CA GLU A 104 -22.50 -5.52 -10.37
C GLU A 104 -23.66 -4.81 -9.64
N LYS A 105 -24.76 -5.54 -9.44
CA LYS A 105 -25.98 -5.12 -8.71
C LYS A 105 -26.23 -6.09 -7.56
N ILE A 106 -26.56 -5.54 -6.39
CA ILE A 106 -26.89 -6.30 -5.18
C ILE A 106 -28.41 -6.29 -4.96
N ILE A 107 -28.96 -7.46 -4.68
CA ILE A 107 -30.36 -7.66 -4.29
C ILE A 107 -30.39 -8.29 -2.88
N PRO A 108 -30.84 -7.57 -1.85
CA PRO A 108 -30.94 -8.14 -0.50
C PRO A 108 -32.08 -9.15 -0.40
N LEU A 109 -31.81 -10.28 0.25
CA LEU A 109 -32.79 -11.31 0.54
C LEU A 109 -33.22 -11.24 2.01
N ASN A 110 -34.53 -11.08 2.23
CA ASN A 110 -35.13 -11.20 3.56
C ASN A 110 -35.68 -12.62 3.77
N SER A 111 -34.83 -13.64 3.58
CA SER A 111 -35.25 -15.03 3.69
C SER A 111 -35.53 -15.45 5.14
N PHE A 112 -34.87 -14.81 6.11
CA PHE A 112 -35.12 -15.03 7.53
C PHE A 112 -35.83 -13.81 8.12
N GLY A 113 -36.82 -14.06 8.98
CA GLY A 113 -37.38 -13.00 9.81
C GLY A 113 -36.28 -12.48 10.74
N LYS A 114 -36.04 -11.16 10.73
CA LYS A 114 -35.07 -10.56 11.66
C LYS A 114 -35.62 -10.62 13.07
N SER A 115 -35.21 -11.62 13.85
CA SER A 115 -35.70 -11.86 15.20
C SER A 115 -34.55 -12.01 16.20
N ASN A 116 -34.73 -11.44 17.40
CA ASN A 116 -33.83 -11.67 18.53
C ASN A 116 -34.14 -12.99 19.26
N THR A 117 -35.23 -13.67 18.92
CA THR A 117 -35.72 -14.86 19.64
C THR A 117 -35.55 -16.16 18.87
N GLU A 118 -35.13 -16.09 17.62
CA GLU A 118 -34.90 -17.24 16.74
C GLU A 118 -33.42 -17.34 16.42
N THR A 119 -32.87 -18.55 16.39
CA THR A 119 -31.45 -18.83 16.10
C THR A 119 -31.32 -19.88 15.01
N ILE A 120 -30.30 -19.76 14.15
CA ILE A 120 -29.97 -20.81 13.18
C ILE A 120 -29.03 -21.80 13.86
N ASN A 121 -29.48 -23.03 14.07
CA ASN A 121 -28.70 -24.01 14.82
C ASN A 121 -27.86 -24.91 13.93
N LEU A 122 -28.38 -25.30 12.78
CA LEU A 122 -27.73 -26.24 11.85
C LEU A 122 -28.05 -25.85 10.41
N PHE A 123 -27.26 -26.39 9.49
CA PHE A 123 -27.52 -26.33 8.05
C PHE A 123 -27.68 -27.74 7.48
N GLU A 124 -28.43 -27.86 6.39
CA GLU A 124 -28.63 -29.13 5.67
C GLU A 124 -27.89 -29.10 4.34
N ASP A 125 -26.85 -29.93 4.22
CA ASP A 125 -25.93 -29.92 3.08
C ASP A 125 -26.64 -30.23 1.75
N ASP A 126 -27.53 -31.24 1.76
CA ASP A 126 -28.34 -31.64 0.60
C ASP A 126 -29.23 -30.48 0.08
N ASN A 127 -29.77 -29.66 0.99
CA ASN A 127 -30.60 -28.52 0.62
C ASN A 127 -29.76 -27.39 0.03
N ILE A 128 -28.54 -27.16 0.55
CA ILE A 128 -27.63 -26.17 -0.04
C ILE A 128 -27.14 -26.65 -1.41
N GLU A 129 -26.89 -27.95 -1.60
CA GLU A 129 -26.56 -28.51 -2.91
C GLU A 129 -27.72 -28.29 -3.90
N THR A 130 -28.95 -28.53 -3.46
CA THR A 130 -30.16 -28.29 -4.25
C THR A 130 -30.30 -26.80 -4.61
N LEU A 131 -30.02 -25.89 -3.68
CA LEU A 131 -30.01 -24.45 -3.92
C LEU A 131 -28.93 -24.04 -4.92
N SER A 132 -27.71 -24.57 -4.77
CA SER A 132 -26.59 -24.30 -5.66
C SER A 132 -26.89 -24.75 -7.10
N LYS A 133 -27.44 -25.96 -7.27
CA LYS A 133 -27.90 -26.46 -8.58
C LYS A 133 -28.97 -25.58 -9.19
N TYR A 134 -29.91 -25.08 -8.37
CA TYR A 134 -30.95 -24.16 -8.83
C TYR A 134 -30.38 -22.83 -9.31
N ILE A 135 -29.50 -22.18 -8.54
CA ILE A 135 -28.85 -20.91 -8.94
C ILE A 135 -28.08 -21.10 -10.25
N THR A 136 -27.32 -22.20 -10.37
CA THR A 136 -26.57 -22.54 -11.58
C THR A 136 -27.48 -22.75 -12.80
N SER A 137 -28.69 -23.26 -12.59
CA SER A 137 -29.67 -23.46 -13.67
C SER A 137 -30.29 -22.16 -14.19
N ILE A 138 -30.28 -21.10 -13.38
CA ILE A 138 -30.74 -19.76 -13.79
C ILE A 138 -29.66 -19.08 -14.62
N SER A 139 -28.47 -18.90 -14.06
CA SER A 139 -27.31 -18.32 -14.76
C SER A 139 -26.02 -18.55 -13.99
N LYS A 140 -24.90 -18.66 -14.72
CA LYS A 140 -23.56 -18.72 -14.12
C LYS A 140 -23.10 -17.38 -13.53
N ASN A 141 -23.76 -16.28 -13.86
CA ASN A 141 -23.40 -14.93 -13.40
C ASN A 141 -24.21 -14.49 -12.17
N VAL A 142 -24.95 -15.43 -11.54
CA VAL A 142 -25.71 -15.18 -10.32
C VAL A 142 -24.95 -15.79 -9.15
N ARG A 143 -24.56 -14.95 -8.18
CA ARG A 143 -23.86 -15.38 -6.96
C ARG A 143 -24.71 -15.08 -5.74
N LEU A 144 -24.76 -16.00 -4.79
CA LEU A 144 -25.44 -15.81 -3.51
C LEU A 144 -24.39 -15.66 -2.40
N THR A 145 -24.41 -14.53 -1.71
CA THR A 145 -23.53 -14.29 -0.56
C THR A 145 -24.30 -14.42 0.74
N LEU A 146 -23.75 -15.20 1.67
CA LEU A 146 -24.36 -15.56 2.95
C LEU A 146 -23.44 -15.16 4.12
N GLU A 147 -23.90 -14.21 4.94
CA GLU A 147 -23.28 -13.84 6.21
C GLU A 147 -24.09 -14.48 7.35
N ILE A 148 -23.60 -15.62 7.85
CA ILE A 148 -24.31 -16.49 8.80
C ILE A 148 -23.46 -16.72 10.04
N GLN A 149 -24.08 -16.67 11.23
CA GLN A 149 -23.45 -16.99 12.52
C GLN A 149 -24.29 -18.04 13.26
N PHE A 150 -23.89 -19.31 13.30
CA PHE A 150 -24.69 -20.38 13.94
C PHE A 150 -24.85 -20.18 15.45
N LEU A 151 -25.99 -20.59 16.00
CA LEU A 151 -26.36 -20.51 17.43
C LEU A 151 -26.59 -19.08 17.98
N TYR A 152 -26.54 -18.06 17.11
CA TYR A 152 -26.80 -16.66 17.43
C TYR A 152 -28.16 -16.17 16.87
N PRO A 153 -28.68 -15.00 17.31
CA PRO A 153 -30.00 -14.52 16.89
C PRO A 153 -30.10 -14.13 15.40
N THR A 154 -31.23 -14.47 14.76
CA THR A 154 -31.55 -14.25 13.32
C THR A 154 -31.41 -12.80 12.82
N VAL A 155 -31.33 -11.82 13.72
CA VAL A 155 -31.03 -10.42 13.39
C VAL A 155 -29.62 -10.20 12.80
N ASN A 156 -28.66 -11.07 13.12
CA ASN A 156 -27.25 -10.92 12.71
C ASN A 156 -26.94 -11.50 11.33
N TYR A 157 -27.95 -12.02 10.62
CA TYR A 157 -27.74 -12.73 9.36
C TYR A 157 -28.06 -11.82 8.18
N LYS A 158 -27.27 -11.95 7.11
CA LYS A 158 -27.52 -11.26 5.85
C LYS A 158 -27.35 -12.21 4.68
N ALA A 159 -28.25 -12.10 3.71
CA ALA A 159 -28.17 -12.83 2.45
C ALA A 159 -28.38 -11.85 1.30
N HIS A 160 -27.54 -11.93 0.28
CA HIS A 160 -27.61 -11.05 -0.89
C HIS A 160 -27.35 -11.83 -2.17
N ILE A 161 -28.09 -11.51 -3.23
CA ILE A 161 -27.78 -11.98 -4.58
C ILE A 161 -26.97 -10.90 -5.29
N ILE A 162 -25.88 -11.30 -5.95
CA ILE A 162 -25.03 -10.47 -6.79
C ILE A 162 -25.22 -10.92 -8.23
N ILE A 163 -25.52 -9.96 -9.12
CA ILE A 163 -25.65 -10.16 -10.57
C ILE A 163 -24.96 -9.05 -11.33
N ASP A 164 -24.52 -9.32 -12.56
CA ASP A 164 -24.05 -8.28 -13.48
C ASP A 164 -25.19 -7.28 -13.77
N LYS A 165 -24.88 -5.99 -13.94
CA LYS A 165 -25.89 -4.96 -14.29
C LYS A 165 -26.64 -5.23 -15.60
N ASN A 166 -26.08 -6.07 -16.48
CA ASN A 166 -26.70 -6.47 -17.75
C ASN A 166 -27.60 -7.71 -17.63
N THR A 167 -27.65 -8.35 -16.45
CA THR A 167 -28.48 -9.51 -16.16
C THR A 167 -29.63 -9.06 -15.25
N ASP A 168 -30.86 -9.48 -15.53
CA ASP A 168 -32.01 -9.19 -14.67
C ASP A 168 -32.66 -10.50 -14.21
N LEU A 169 -32.89 -10.61 -12.91
CA LEU A 169 -33.56 -11.75 -12.28
C LEU A 169 -35.05 -11.44 -12.14
N GLN A 170 -35.90 -12.39 -12.49
CA GLN A 170 -37.34 -12.24 -12.32
C GLN A 170 -37.73 -12.36 -10.84
N GLU A 171 -38.82 -11.68 -10.43
CA GLU A 171 -39.25 -11.68 -9.02
C GLU A 171 -39.60 -13.09 -8.49
N ASN A 172 -40.11 -13.97 -9.34
CA ASN A 172 -40.37 -15.38 -9.00
C ASN A 172 -39.07 -16.15 -8.73
N GLU A 173 -38.00 -15.91 -9.50
CA GLU A 173 -36.70 -16.55 -9.30
C GLU A 173 -36.09 -16.11 -7.95
N ILE A 174 -36.20 -14.83 -7.62
CA ILE A 174 -35.75 -14.28 -6.33
C ILE A 174 -36.55 -14.89 -5.17
N ALA A 175 -37.88 -15.03 -5.34
CA ALA A 175 -38.75 -15.67 -4.35
C ALA A 175 -38.39 -17.16 -4.16
N ASP A 176 -38.13 -17.89 -5.24
CA ASP A 176 -37.76 -19.31 -5.20
C ASP A 176 -36.38 -19.53 -4.56
N ILE A 177 -35.40 -18.66 -4.87
CA ILE A 177 -34.10 -18.66 -4.19
C ILE A 177 -34.29 -18.44 -2.69
N SER A 178 -35.11 -17.46 -2.31
CA SER A 178 -35.41 -17.16 -0.90
C SER A 178 -36.08 -18.34 -0.19
N GLU A 179 -37.08 -18.98 -0.81
CA GLU A 179 -37.77 -20.15 -0.25
C GLU A 179 -36.81 -21.33 -0.06
N LYS A 180 -36.02 -21.66 -1.08
CA LYS A 180 -35.01 -22.74 -0.99
C LYS A 180 -33.94 -22.43 0.05
N LEU A 181 -33.54 -21.16 0.18
CA LEU A 181 -32.60 -20.71 1.20
C LEU A 181 -33.14 -20.96 2.61
N THR A 182 -34.43 -20.71 2.87
CA THR A 182 -35.02 -21.01 4.20
C THR A 182 -34.95 -22.48 4.58
N ARG A 183 -35.04 -23.40 3.61
CA ARG A 183 -34.93 -24.85 3.84
C ARG A 183 -33.51 -25.31 4.13
N CYS A 184 -32.51 -24.52 3.77
CA CYS A 184 -31.11 -24.86 4.02
C CYS A 184 -30.74 -24.81 5.50
N PHE A 185 -31.57 -24.17 6.34
CA PHE A 185 -31.22 -23.86 7.73
C PHE A 185 -32.32 -24.27 8.70
N ASN A 186 -31.92 -24.86 9.82
CA ASN A 186 -32.83 -25.19 10.90
C ASN A 186 -32.91 -24.04 11.90
N ILE A 187 -34.08 -23.39 11.95
CA ILE A 187 -34.37 -22.29 12.85
C ILE A 187 -35.07 -22.83 14.09
N GLN A 188 -34.50 -22.57 15.26
CA GLN A 188 -35.09 -22.92 16.54
C GLN A 188 -35.36 -21.68 17.39
N ARG A 189 -36.23 -21.86 18.39
CA ARG A 189 -36.47 -20.82 19.38
C ARG A 189 -35.36 -20.80 20.42
N ARG A 190 -34.81 -19.60 20.60
CA ARG A 190 -34.15 -19.06 21.79
C ARG A 190 -33.01 -19.91 22.37
N ASN A 191 -31.78 -19.44 22.15
CA ASN A 191 -30.61 -19.95 22.85
C ASN A 191 -30.52 -19.30 24.25
N THR A 192 -30.97 -20.04 25.28
CA THR A 192 -31.01 -19.55 26.67
C THR A 192 -29.62 -19.21 27.20
N THR A 193 -28.59 -19.94 26.78
CA THR A 193 -27.20 -19.70 27.20
C THR A 193 -26.69 -18.35 26.70
N HIS A 194 -26.96 -18.03 25.42
CA HIS A 194 -26.62 -16.74 24.84
C HIS A 194 -27.31 -15.57 25.56
N GLU A 195 -28.61 -15.69 25.82
CA GLU A 195 -29.40 -14.64 26.47
C GLU A 195 -28.95 -14.38 27.92
N SER A 196 -28.76 -15.45 28.70
CA SER A 196 -28.24 -15.36 30.07
C SER A 196 -26.87 -14.68 30.10
N PHE A 197 -25.98 -15.07 29.18
CA PHE A 197 -24.66 -14.44 29.06
C PHE A 197 -24.77 -12.95 28.72
N LYS A 198 -25.56 -12.56 27.70
CA LYS A 198 -25.72 -11.15 27.30
C LYS A 198 -26.35 -10.27 28.39
N THR A 199 -27.24 -10.84 29.18
CA THR A 199 -27.81 -10.17 30.35
C THR A 199 -26.73 -9.91 31.41
N LEU A 200 -25.96 -10.93 31.77
CA LEU A 200 -24.88 -10.81 32.76
C LEU A 200 -23.73 -9.92 32.26
N GLU A 201 -23.36 -9.99 30.98
CA GLU A 201 -22.38 -9.11 30.34
C GLU A 201 -22.80 -7.64 30.49
N SER A 202 -24.06 -7.33 30.18
CA SER A 202 -24.60 -5.97 30.29
C SER A 202 -24.58 -5.49 31.74
N CYS A 203 -25.01 -6.34 32.69
CA CYS A 203 -24.99 -5.99 34.11
C CYS A 203 -23.57 -5.76 34.66
N VAL A 204 -22.60 -6.59 34.28
CA VAL A 204 -21.19 -6.44 34.68
C VAL A 204 -20.62 -5.14 34.12
N ALA A 205 -20.87 -4.87 32.84
CA ALA A 205 -20.37 -3.66 32.20
C ALA A 205 -21.00 -2.38 32.77
N GLU A 206 -22.32 -2.37 33.00
CA GLU A 206 -23.01 -1.27 33.67
C GLU A 206 -22.49 -1.04 35.09
N ASN A 207 -22.26 -2.10 35.85
CA ASN A 207 -21.70 -2.01 37.20
C ASN A 207 -20.30 -1.36 37.19
N ILE A 208 -19.42 -1.80 36.29
CA ILE A 208 -18.09 -1.22 36.11
C ILE A 208 -18.19 0.25 35.71
N TYR A 209 -19.02 0.58 34.72
CA TYR A 209 -19.24 1.95 34.26
C TYR A 209 -19.73 2.87 35.40
N HIS A 210 -20.75 2.45 36.15
CA HIS A 210 -21.26 3.21 37.29
C HIS A 210 -20.20 3.39 38.37
N THR A 211 -19.38 2.37 38.60
CA THR A 211 -18.30 2.43 39.58
C THR A 211 -17.21 3.42 39.15
N LEU A 212 -16.83 3.41 37.87
CA LEU A 212 -15.84 4.33 37.30
C LEU A 212 -16.31 5.79 37.39
N ILE A 213 -17.60 6.06 37.15
CA ILE A 213 -18.16 7.41 37.26
C ILE A 213 -18.32 7.87 38.71
N THR A 214 -18.73 6.98 39.61
CA THR A 214 -18.99 7.33 41.02
C THR A 214 -17.71 7.39 41.86
N GLY A 215 -16.59 6.90 41.34
CA GLY A 215 -15.30 6.88 42.03
C GLY A 215 -15.22 5.89 43.19
N ASN A 216 -16.06 4.84 43.20
CA ASN A 216 -16.09 3.88 44.30
C ASN A 216 -15.08 2.74 44.10
N GLU A 217 -13.83 2.93 44.53
CA GLU A 217 -12.75 1.94 44.33
C GLU A 217 -13.07 0.55 44.91
N ARG A 218 -13.81 0.46 46.02
CA ARG A 218 -14.19 -0.84 46.63
C ARG A 218 -15.16 -1.63 45.75
N SER A 219 -16.01 -0.93 45.00
CA SER A 219 -16.92 -1.60 44.05
C SER A 219 -16.18 -2.05 42.78
N LEU A 220 -14.99 -1.51 42.49
CA LEU A 220 -14.17 -1.98 41.37
C LEU A 220 -13.66 -3.39 41.62
N ASP A 221 -13.29 -3.74 42.85
CA ASP A 221 -12.84 -5.11 43.16
C ASP A 221 -13.91 -6.14 42.84
N PHE A 222 -15.17 -5.82 43.15
CA PHE A 222 -16.31 -6.65 42.81
C PHE A 222 -16.52 -6.72 41.29
N GLY A 223 -16.55 -5.57 40.60
CA GLY A 223 -16.75 -5.52 39.15
C GLY A 223 -15.67 -6.26 38.35
N VAL A 224 -14.40 -6.12 38.76
CA VAL A 224 -13.27 -6.81 38.12
C VAL A 224 -13.31 -8.32 38.39
N LEU A 225 -13.69 -8.74 39.60
CA LEU A 225 -13.89 -10.15 39.92
C LEU A 225 -15.07 -10.74 39.13
N ALA A 226 -16.19 -10.03 39.04
CA ALA A 226 -17.33 -10.47 38.25
C ALA A 226 -16.97 -10.62 36.76
N LEU A 227 -16.20 -9.68 36.21
CA LEU A 227 -15.66 -9.75 34.85
C LEU A 227 -14.77 -10.99 34.67
N SER A 228 -13.87 -11.29 35.61
CA SER A 228 -12.97 -12.43 35.48
C SER A 228 -13.69 -13.78 35.56
N LEU A 229 -14.72 -13.87 36.41
CA LEU A 229 -15.56 -15.06 36.53
C LEU A 229 -16.43 -15.30 35.30
N LEU A 230 -17.01 -14.24 34.72
CA LEU A 230 -17.83 -14.34 33.50
C LEU A 230 -16.98 -14.58 32.24
N SER A 231 -15.73 -14.13 32.25
CA SER A 231 -14.81 -14.24 31.10
C SER A 231 -13.99 -15.53 31.06
N SER A 232 -14.37 -16.56 31.83
CA SER A 232 -13.65 -17.83 31.87
C SER A 232 -13.47 -18.39 30.45
N LYS A 233 -12.21 -18.49 30.03
CA LYS A 233 -11.71 -19.11 28.78
C LYS A 233 -11.85 -18.37 27.43
N SER A 234 -12.34 -17.13 27.32
CA SER A 234 -12.06 -16.19 26.18
C SER A 234 -13.08 -15.07 25.97
N ASN A 235 -14.15 -14.98 26.76
CA ASN A 235 -15.26 -14.04 26.51
C ASN A 235 -14.97 -12.58 26.94
N HIS A 236 -13.76 -12.31 27.43
CA HIS A 236 -13.32 -10.99 27.87
C HIS A 236 -13.37 -9.92 26.77
N ILE A 237 -13.17 -10.31 25.49
CA ILE A 237 -13.22 -9.36 24.36
C ILE A 237 -14.61 -8.73 24.25
N ASP A 238 -15.67 -9.54 24.35
CA ASP A 238 -17.05 -9.08 24.20
C ASP A 238 -17.42 -8.12 25.35
N ILE A 239 -17.08 -8.49 26.58
CA ILE A 239 -17.34 -7.69 27.78
C ILE A 239 -16.55 -6.37 27.73
N MET A 240 -15.27 -6.38 27.35
CA MET A 240 -14.47 -5.16 27.25
C MET A 240 -14.95 -4.22 26.13
N LYS A 241 -15.39 -4.77 24.99
CA LYS A 241 -16.04 -3.97 23.93
C LYS A 241 -17.33 -3.34 24.42
N GLN A 242 -18.13 -4.07 25.19
CA GLN A 242 -19.35 -3.55 25.78
C GLN A 242 -19.01 -2.36 26.71
N ILE A 243 -18.07 -2.54 27.64
CA ILE A 243 -17.62 -1.49 28.55
C ILE A 243 -17.16 -0.25 27.77
N ASP A 244 -16.38 -0.44 26.71
CA ASP A 244 -15.94 0.65 25.82
C ASP A 244 -17.11 1.37 25.17
N ILE A 245 -18.11 0.64 24.64
CA ILE A 245 -19.32 1.22 24.05
C ILE A 245 -20.11 2.03 25.08
N ILE A 246 -20.38 1.50 26.28
CA ILE A 246 -21.13 2.23 27.32
C ILE A 246 -20.38 3.52 27.70
N ILE A 247 -19.07 3.43 27.91
CA ILE A 247 -18.28 4.58 28.35
C ILE A 247 -18.22 5.64 27.25
N THR A 248 -17.92 5.25 26.00
CA THR A 248 -17.76 6.20 24.89
C THR A 248 -19.07 6.84 24.45
N SER A 249 -20.18 6.09 24.49
CA SER A 249 -21.53 6.61 24.18
C SER A 249 -22.11 7.50 25.27
N SER A 250 -21.53 7.50 26.47
CA SER A 250 -22.01 8.31 27.59
C SER A 250 -21.65 9.80 27.47
N GLU A 251 -22.61 10.66 27.82
CA GLU A 251 -22.40 12.11 28.00
C GLU A 251 -21.49 12.42 29.20
N LYS A 252 -21.38 11.49 30.16
CA LYS A 252 -20.59 11.67 31.39
C LYS A 252 -19.17 11.12 31.30
N ARG A 253 -18.72 10.67 30.13
CA ARG A 253 -17.41 10.01 29.96
C ARG A 253 -16.21 10.79 30.51
N ASN A 254 -16.23 12.13 30.45
CA ASN A 254 -15.15 13.00 30.95
C ASN A 254 -15.08 13.11 32.49
N HIS A 255 -16.03 12.52 33.22
CA HIS A 255 -16.12 12.59 34.70
C HIS A 255 -15.33 11.49 35.41
N ILE A 256 -14.80 10.51 34.68
CA ILE A 256 -14.01 9.42 35.27
C ILE A 256 -12.67 9.98 35.77
N GLU A 257 -12.43 9.92 37.08
CA GLU A 257 -11.17 10.39 37.66
C GLU A 257 -9.98 9.50 37.26
N ILE A 258 -8.82 10.12 37.01
CA ILE A 258 -7.59 9.43 36.59
C ILE A 258 -7.17 8.35 37.61
N SER A 259 -7.28 8.64 38.90
CA SER A 259 -6.96 7.72 40.00
C SER A 259 -7.82 6.44 39.98
N ILE A 260 -9.09 6.59 39.64
CA ILE A 260 -10.06 5.50 39.59
C ILE A 260 -9.81 4.62 38.37
N LEU A 261 -9.54 5.22 37.21
CA LEU A 261 -9.18 4.47 36.01
C LEU A 261 -7.82 3.76 36.16
N GLU A 262 -6.86 4.39 36.84
CA GLU A 262 -5.57 3.78 37.19
C GLU A 262 -5.78 2.55 38.10
N ALA A 263 -6.61 2.67 39.14
CA ALA A 263 -6.94 1.57 40.03
C ALA A 263 -7.62 0.42 39.26
N PHE A 264 -8.55 0.75 38.37
CA PHE A 264 -9.21 -0.24 37.50
C PHE A 264 -8.21 -0.95 36.59
N PHE A 265 -7.30 -0.21 35.93
CA PHE A 265 -6.24 -0.76 35.10
C PHE A 265 -5.36 -1.75 35.89
N LYS A 266 -4.89 -1.35 37.08
CA LYS A 266 -4.05 -2.19 37.94
C LYS A 266 -4.77 -3.45 38.42
N LYS A 267 -6.06 -3.33 38.77
CA LYS A 267 -6.89 -4.46 39.23
C LYS A 267 -7.12 -5.46 38.09
N LEU A 268 -7.50 -4.99 36.89
CA LEU A 268 -7.65 -5.85 35.71
C LEU A 268 -6.34 -6.54 35.34
N TYR A 269 -5.22 -5.81 35.41
CA TYR A 269 -3.90 -6.34 35.12
C TYR A 269 -3.46 -7.46 36.08
N ASN A 270 -3.89 -7.42 37.35
CA ASN A 270 -3.54 -8.43 38.35
C ASN A 270 -4.46 -9.67 38.31
N ILE A 271 -5.61 -9.58 37.66
CA ILE A 271 -6.62 -10.63 37.65
C ILE A 271 -6.50 -11.45 36.36
N LYS A 272 -6.55 -12.79 36.49
CA LYS A 272 -6.39 -13.74 35.37
C LYS A 272 -7.62 -13.73 34.45
N ILE A 273 -7.71 -12.74 33.57
CA ILE A 273 -8.76 -12.66 32.56
C ILE A 273 -8.49 -13.72 31.48
N GLY A 274 -9.45 -14.61 31.24
CA GLY A 274 -9.43 -15.50 30.08
C GLY A 274 -8.28 -16.54 30.02
N GLY A 275 -7.87 -17.13 31.15
CA GLY A 275 -7.00 -18.32 31.13
C GLY A 275 -5.48 -18.09 31.00
N ASP A 276 -5.00 -16.86 31.24
CA ASP A 276 -3.56 -16.51 31.34
C ASP A 276 -2.75 -16.54 30.02
N THR A 277 -3.41 -16.36 28.86
CA THR A 277 -2.68 -16.20 27.59
C THR A 277 -2.15 -14.76 27.44
N THR A 278 -0.94 -14.61 26.89
CA THR A 278 -0.32 -13.30 26.64
C THR A 278 -1.17 -12.37 25.76
N GLU A 279 -1.85 -12.91 24.75
CA GLU A 279 -2.69 -12.16 23.82
C GLU A 279 -3.87 -11.47 24.52
N ASN A 280 -4.59 -12.21 25.38
CA ASN A 280 -5.72 -11.68 26.15
C ASN A 280 -5.29 -10.52 27.06
N ASN A 281 -4.14 -10.65 27.72
CA ASN A 281 -3.59 -9.60 28.57
C ASN A 281 -3.23 -8.34 27.76
N ILE A 282 -2.62 -8.51 26.58
CA ILE A 282 -2.29 -7.40 25.68
C ILE A 282 -3.56 -6.70 25.17
N PHE A 283 -4.60 -7.48 24.83
CA PHE A 283 -5.89 -6.92 24.42
C PHE A 283 -6.48 -6.03 25.51
N VAL A 284 -6.57 -6.51 26.75
CA VAL A 284 -7.12 -5.74 27.88
C VAL A 284 -6.32 -4.46 28.14
N ILE A 285 -4.98 -4.53 28.11
CA ILE A 285 -4.11 -3.35 28.26
C ILE A 285 -4.44 -2.31 27.18
N ASN A 286 -4.49 -2.75 25.92
CA ASN A 286 -4.78 -1.86 24.79
C ASN A 286 -6.20 -1.30 24.84
N SER A 287 -7.20 -2.08 25.25
CA SER A 287 -8.59 -1.60 25.36
C SER A 287 -8.70 -0.43 26.33
N ILE A 288 -8.10 -0.52 27.51
CA ILE A 288 -8.17 0.57 28.50
C ILE A 288 -7.38 1.79 28.03
N ILE A 289 -6.20 1.59 27.44
CA ILE A 289 -5.39 2.69 26.91
C ILE A 289 -6.14 3.40 25.77
N ASN A 290 -6.73 2.66 24.83
CA ASN A 290 -7.51 3.21 23.73
C ASN A 290 -8.73 3.98 24.25
N MET A 291 -9.49 3.37 25.15
CA MET A 291 -10.63 4.00 25.80
C MET A 291 -10.23 5.31 26.50
N SER A 292 -9.08 5.31 27.20
CA SER A 292 -8.58 6.51 27.88
C SER A 292 -8.24 7.65 26.91
N MET A 293 -7.78 7.36 25.69
CA MET A 293 -7.55 8.37 24.64
C MET A 293 -8.87 9.01 24.15
N TYR A 294 -10.00 8.31 24.25
CA TYR A 294 -11.31 8.82 23.82
C TYR A 294 -12.04 9.62 24.89
N ILE A 295 -11.87 9.27 26.17
CA ILE A 295 -12.56 9.93 27.29
C ILE A 295 -11.80 11.13 27.87
N TYR A 296 -10.49 11.21 27.61
CA TYR A 296 -9.66 12.29 28.14
C TYR A 296 -9.19 13.23 27.04
N GLU A 297 -9.13 14.51 27.39
CA GLU A 297 -8.32 15.48 26.68
C GLU A 297 -6.83 15.11 26.78
N LYS A 298 -6.04 15.65 25.85
CA LYS A 298 -4.62 15.31 25.66
C LYS A 298 -3.82 15.32 26.96
N GLU A 299 -3.91 16.37 27.75
CA GLU A 299 -3.12 16.54 28.98
C GLU A 299 -3.51 15.51 30.04
N LYS A 300 -4.82 15.23 30.18
CA LYS A 300 -5.33 14.23 31.14
C LYS A 300 -4.93 12.82 30.74
N TYR A 301 -4.97 12.50 29.45
CA TYR A 301 -4.49 11.21 28.95
C TYR A 301 -3.00 11.02 29.25
N GLU A 302 -2.18 12.03 28.98
CA GLU A 302 -0.75 11.98 29.25
C GLU A 302 -0.43 11.78 30.74
N GLU A 303 -1.18 12.44 31.64
CA GLU A 303 -1.06 12.22 33.08
C GLU A 303 -1.45 10.79 33.48
N PHE A 304 -2.56 10.27 32.95
CA PHE A 304 -2.98 8.90 33.17
C PHE A 304 -1.92 7.89 32.72
N PHE A 305 -1.42 8.04 31.48
CA PHE A 305 -0.42 7.13 30.93
C PHE A 305 0.87 7.11 31.78
N LYS A 306 1.33 8.28 32.23
CA LYS A 306 2.49 8.41 33.12
C LYS A 306 2.32 7.63 34.42
N LYS A 307 1.10 7.54 34.96
CA LYS A 307 0.82 6.76 36.18
C LYS A 307 0.81 5.25 35.92
N ILE A 308 0.32 4.80 34.76
CA ILE A 308 0.23 3.35 34.47
C ILE A 308 1.46 2.76 33.77
N SER A 309 2.34 3.57 33.18
CA SER A 309 3.42 3.08 32.31
C SER A 309 4.32 2.03 32.98
N HIS A 310 4.66 2.23 34.26
CA HIS A 310 5.52 1.33 35.03
C HIS A 310 4.99 -0.12 35.10
N VAL A 311 3.67 -0.30 35.05
CA VAL A 311 3.03 -1.62 35.05
C VAL A 311 3.33 -2.35 33.74
N ILE A 312 3.26 -1.64 32.61
CA ILE A 312 3.53 -2.18 31.28
C ILE A 312 5.03 -2.40 31.09
N GLU A 313 5.86 -1.45 31.54
CA GLU A 313 7.33 -1.53 31.55
C GLU A 313 7.82 -2.82 32.24
N GLY A 314 7.16 -3.25 33.32
CA GLY A 314 7.48 -4.51 33.99
C GLY A 314 7.33 -5.75 33.09
N ARG A 315 6.22 -5.91 32.37
CA ARG A 315 6.01 -7.08 31.49
C ARG A 315 6.91 -7.06 30.28
N THR A 316 7.13 -5.89 29.71
CA THR A 316 8.04 -5.74 28.57
C THR A 316 9.46 -6.14 28.97
N GLN A 317 9.88 -5.94 30.22
CA GLN A 317 11.22 -6.29 30.69
C GLN A 317 11.42 -7.80 30.93
N TYR A 318 10.39 -8.52 31.37
CA TYR A 318 10.48 -9.93 31.80
C TYR A 318 9.73 -10.92 30.89
N SER A 319 9.35 -10.50 29.67
CA SER A 319 8.70 -11.40 28.71
C SER A 319 9.68 -12.41 28.13
N ASP A 320 9.25 -13.67 27.99
CA ASP A 320 10.06 -14.77 27.46
C ASP A 320 10.41 -14.54 25.98
N ASP A 321 11.69 -14.71 25.63
CA ASP A 321 12.19 -14.50 24.26
C ASP A 321 11.67 -15.61 23.31
N ASP A 322 11.33 -16.79 23.84
CA ASP A 322 10.83 -17.96 23.10
C ASP A 322 9.47 -17.74 22.43
N ILE A 323 8.70 -16.71 22.83
CA ILE A 323 7.35 -16.40 22.31
C ILE A 323 7.37 -15.11 21.48
N ASN A 324 8.49 -14.75 20.84
CA ASN A 324 8.56 -13.57 19.93
C ASN A 324 8.16 -12.24 20.61
N ASN A 325 8.40 -12.06 21.92
CA ASN A 325 8.29 -10.77 22.63
C ASN A 325 7.01 -9.91 22.35
N PRO A 326 5.79 -10.44 22.57
CA PRO A 326 4.54 -9.77 22.17
C PRO A 326 4.24 -8.50 23.01
N TYR A 327 4.67 -8.44 24.27
CA TYR A 327 4.54 -7.23 25.09
C TYR A 327 5.43 -6.09 24.59
N LEU A 328 6.64 -6.40 24.13
CA LEU A 328 7.52 -5.40 23.52
C LEU A 328 6.90 -4.85 22.25
N GLU A 329 6.35 -5.72 21.39
CA GLU A 329 5.68 -5.32 20.17
C GLU A 329 4.46 -4.43 20.43
N CYS A 330 3.65 -4.78 21.45
CA CYS A 330 2.58 -3.92 21.91
C CYS A 330 3.10 -2.54 22.36
N TYR A 331 4.20 -2.51 23.12
CA TYR A 331 4.76 -1.29 23.67
C TYR A 331 5.39 -0.39 22.58
N THR A 332 6.07 -0.97 21.59
CA THR A 332 6.63 -0.21 20.46
C THR A 332 5.51 0.35 19.58
N ARG A 333 4.46 -0.41 19.28
CA ARG A 333 3.27 0.09 18.57
C ARG A 333 2.60 1.25 19.32
N LEU A 334 2.44 1.12 20.64
CA LEU A 334 1.91 2.20 21.47
C LEU A 334 2.80 3.45 21.43
N THR A 335 4.12 3.27 21.44
CA THR A 335 5.11 4.35 21.33
C THR A 335 4.96 5.12 20.00
N ILE A 336 4.87 4.42 18.87
CA ILE A 336 4.62 5.02 17.55
C ILE A 336 3.27 5.75 17.52
N ARG A 337 2.23 5.17 18.15
CA ARG A 337 0.91 5.81 18.22
C ARG A 337 0.92 7.10 19.05
N HIS A 338 1.66 7.14 20.16
CA HIS A 338 1.82 8.39 20.93
C HIS A 338 2.51 9.47 20.12
N LEU A 339 3.57 9.13 19.39
CA LEU A 339 4.24 10.06 18.49
C LEU A 339 3.29 10.57 17.39
N SER A 340 2.59 9.65 16.72
CA SER A 340 1.67 9.96 15.62
C SER A 340 0.52 10.88 16.03
N ASN A 341 0.07 10.79 17.29
CA ASN A 341 -0.97 11.67 17.84
C ASN A 341 -0.38 12.87 18.64
N MET A 342 0.93 13.10 18.54
CA MET A 342 1.65 14.20 19.19
C MET A 342 1.52 14.23 20.73
N TYR A 343 1.31 13.07 21.37
CA TYR A 343 1.31 12.90 22.82
C TYR A 343 2.74 12.89 23.38
N TYR A 344 3.44 14.03 23.29
CA TYR A 344 4.87 14.15 23.59
C TYR A 344 5.24 13.77 25.02
N THR A 345 4.37 14.01 26.01
CA THR A 345 4.67 13.61 27.40
C THR A 345 4.62 12.09 27.54
N ALA A 346 3.58 11.45 26.99
CA ALA A 346 3.44 10.00 27.01
C ALA A 346 4.56 9.32 26.19
N PHE A 347 4.84 9.85 25.00
CA PHE A 347 5.96 9.41 24.16
C PHE A 347 7.32 9.60 24.85
N GLY A 348 7.48 10.68 25.63
CA GLY A 348 8.67 10.92 26.44
C GLY A 348 8.89 9.84 27.51
N VAL A 349 7.81 9.36 28.14
CA VAL A 349 7.85 8.22 29.07
C VAL A 349 8.26 6.94 28.35
N ASN A 350 7.67 6.65 27.18
CA ASN A 350 8.07 5.49 26.37
C ASN A 350 9.53 5.56 25.96
N THR A 351 9.97 6.72 25.46
CA THR A 351 11.34 6.99 25.03
C THR A 351 12.31 6.72 26.19
N GLN A 352 12.06 7.28 27.37
CA GLN A 352 12.93 7.05 28.53
C GLN A 352 13.06 5.56 28.88
N TYR A 353 11.99 4.79 28.79
CA TYR A 353 12.05 3.35 29.02
C TYR A 353 12.83 2.62 27.93
N LEU A 354 12.45 2.77 26.66
CA LEU A 354 13.01 2.02 25.53
C LEU A 354 14.47 2.39 25.23
N THR A 355 14.86 3.65 25.37
CA THR A 355 16.22 4.08 25.05
C THR A 355 17.18 3.93 26.24
N ASN A 356 16.71 4.08 27.50
CA ASN A 356 17.63 4.19 28.65
C ASN A 356 17.45 3.10 29.73
N LYS A 357 16.22 2.65 30.02
CA LYS A 357 15.96 1.71 31.12
C LYS A 357 16.01 0.25 30.68
N LEU A 358 15.63 -0.03 29.44
CA LEU A 358 15.59 -1.38 28.87
C LEU A 358 17.01 -1.86 28.54
N LYS A 359 17.75 -2.27 29.59
CA LYS A 359 19.20 -2.57 29.55
C LYS A 359 19.58 -4.05 29.40
N TYR A 360 18.68 -4.91 28.93
CA TYR A 360 18.97 -6.35 28.82
C TYR A 360 18.69 -6.84 27.41
N LEU A 361 19.75 -6.93 26.60
CA LEU A 361 19.72 -7.53 25.26
C LEU A 361 20.94 -8.44 24.99
N ALA A 362 21.89 -8.54 25.91
CA ALA A 362 23.02 -9.44 25.73
C ALA A 362 22.59 -10.87 26.07
N ASP A 363 22.19 -11.62 25.04
CA ASP A 363 22.63 -13.00 24.98
C ASP A 363 24.16 -13.03 24.96
N ARG A 364 24.71 -14.10 25.52
CA ARG A 364 26.14 -14.35 25.77
C ARG A 364 27.05 -13.61 24.80
N ALA A 365 27.91 -12.75 25.33
CA ALA A 365 29.00 -12.13 24.57
C ALA A 365 29.69 -13.17 23.66
N GLY A 366 29.43 -13.11 22.35
CA GLY A 366 29.98 -14.07 21.39
C GLY A 366 29.12 -14.40 20.16
N ASP A 367 27.80 -14.19 20.18
CA ASP A 367 26.97 -14.47 18.99
C ASP A 367 27.02 -13.32 17.97
N GLU A 368 27.28 -13.66 16.70
CA GLU A 368 27.34 -12.70 15.58
C GLU A 368 25.95 -12.16 15.18
N LYS A 369 24.86 -12.76 15.66
CA LYS A 369 23.49 -12.43 15.27
C LYS A 369 22.75 -11.67 16.36
N LEU A 370 21.93 -10.71 15.95
CA LEU A 370 21.03 -9.97 16.81
C LEU A 370 19.84 -10.83 17.23
N SER A 371 19.41 -10.69 18.49
CA SER A 371 18.16 -11.30 18.97
C SER A 371 16.93 -10.61 18.37
N ASP A 372 15.79 -11.29 18.31
CA ASP A 372 14.54 -10.71 17.81
C ASP A 372 14.14 -9.44 18.57
N ARG A 373 14.46 -9.40 19.86
CA ARG A 373 14.25 -8.24 20.72
C ARG A 373 15.06 -7.03 20.27
N GLN A 374 16.36 -7.22 19.97
CA GLN A 374 17.23 -6.17 19.42
C GLN A 374 16.71 -5.70 18.06
N LYS A 375 16.30 -6.62 17.19
CA LYS A 375 15.74 -6.31 15.87
C LYS A 375 14.51 -5.41 15.98
N LYS A 376 13.55 -5.78 16.84
CA LYS A 376 12.32 -4.97 17.06
C LYS A 376 12.63 -3.57 17.60
N LEU A 377 13.63 -3.43 18.47
CA LEU A 377 14.05 -2.12 19.00
C LEU A 377 14.73 -1.24 17.95
N ILE A 378 15.58 -1.82 17.08
CA ILE A 378 16.23 -1.08 15.99
C ILE A 378 15.18 -0.62 14.96
N VAL A 379 14.21 -1.48 14.62
CA VAL A 379 13.09 -1.11 13.76
C VAL A 379 12.29 0.05 14.37
N CYS A 380 11.93 -0.05 15.65
CA CYS A 380 11.22 1.01 16.37
C CYS A 380 12.02 2.32 16.42
N MET A 381 13.34 2.26 16.66
CA MET A 381 14.22 3.42 16.69
C MET A 381 14.22 4.15 15.35
N ARG A 382 14.45 3.41 14.25
CA ARG A 382 14.45 3.98 12.90
C ARG A 382 13.12 4.66 12.59
N GLU A 383 12.00 4.01 12.90
CA GLU A 383 10.67 4.56 12.64
C GLU A 383 10.36 5.80 13.50
N CYS A 384 10.72 5.79 14.78
CA CYS A 384 10.56 6.97 15.65
C CYS A 384 11.35 8.17 15.12
N ILE A 385 12.59 7.97 14.67
CA ILE A 385 13.40 9.04 14.09
C ILE A 385 12.78 9.54 12.79
N ALA A 386 12.36 8.65 11.89
CA ALA A 386 11.70 9.04 10.64
C ALA A 386 10.46 9.92 10.90
N LEU A 387 9.59 9.54 11.83
CA LEU A 387 8.39 10.31 12.18
C LEU A 387 8.70 11.63 12.89
N LEU A 388 9.67 11.66 13.83
CA LEU A 388 10.11 12.89 14.47
C LEU A 388 10.67 13.89 13.44
N VAL A 389 11.41 13.39 12.44
CA VAL A 389 11.98 14.21 11.38
C VAL A 389 10.92 14.73 10.43
N VAL A 390 9.90 13.94 10.10
CA VAL A 390 8.71 14.41 9.35
C VAL A 390 8.10 15.63 10.04
N ARG A 391 7.81 15.54 11.34
CA ARG A 391 7.23 16.65 12.10
C ARG A 391 8.16 17.85 12.18
N LEU A 392 9.46 17.61 12.41
CA LEU A 392 10.44 18.69 12.48
C LEU A 392 10.58 19.43 11.15
N SER A 393 10.73 18.70 10.03
CA SER A 393 10.77 19.27 8.67
C SER A 393 9.53 20.12 8.41
N PHE A 394 8.35 19.60 8.75
CA PHE A 394 7.09 20.33 8.58
C PHE A 394 7.08 21.66 9.35
N ILE A 395 7.44 21.64 10.64
CA ILE A 395 7.48 22.85 11.47
C ILE A 395 8.49 23.87 10.91
N ILE A 396 9.66 23.42 10.48
CA ILE A 396 10.72 24.27 9.91
C ILE A 396 10.22 25.00 8.64
N THR A 397 9.39 24.35 7.84
CA THR A 397 8.84 24.95 6.61
C THR A 397 7.73 25.99 6.84
N LYS A 398 7.13 26.07 8.05
CA LYS A 398 6.08 27.05 8.33
C LYS A 398 6.65 28.45 8.61
N SER A 399 5.95 29.47 8.09
CA SER A 399 6.35 30.88 8.18
C SER A 399 6.35 31.43 9.61
N ASN A 400 5.56 30.87 10.52
CA ASN A 400 5.43 31.30 11.91
C ASN A 400 6.26 30.40 12.86
N LYS A 401 7.59 30.36 12.68
CA LYS A 401 8.49 29.52 13.52
C LYS A 401 8.33 29.80 15.02
N HIS A 402 8.01 31.04 15.41
CA HIS A 402 7.87 31.44 16.82
C HIS A 402 6.77 30.70 17.59
N ASP A 403 5.69 30.30 16.92
CA ASP A 403 4.55 29.63 17.56
C ASP A 403 4.86 28.17 17.96
N TYR A 404 5.95 27.61 17.41
CA TYR A 404 6.33 26.20 17.58
C TYR A 404 7.65 26.00 18.33
N ASN A 405 8.25 27.06 18.90
CA ASN A 405 9.57 26.97 19.52
C ASN A 405 9.66 25.89 20.62
N ASP A 406 8.64 25.79 21.48
CA ASP A 406 8.60 24.78 22.55
C ASP A 406 8.47 23.34 22.00
N GLU A 407 7.73 23.19 20.90
CA GLU A 407 7.59 21.91 20.20
C GLU A 407 8.90 21.50 19.53
N VAL A 408 9.60 22.44 18.89
CA VAL A 408 10.94 22.20 18.30
C VAL A 408 11.93 21.75 19.36
N ILE A 409 11.99 22.43 20.51
CA ILE A 409 12.87 22.04 21.64
C ILE A 409 12.55 20.61 22.10
N THR A 410 11.25 20.28 22.19
CA THR A 410 10.77 18.96 22.61
C THR A 410 11.16 17.88 21.61
N ILE A 411 10.90 18.09 20.31
CA ILE A 411 11.24 17.16 19.24
C ILE A 411 12.75 16.96 19.14
N SER A 412 13.55 18.04 19.15
CA SER A 412 15.02 17.98 19.13
C SER A 412 15.57 17.17 20.31
N SER A 413 15.00 17.35 21.51
CA SER A 413 15.36 16.56 22.70
C SER A 413 15.02 15.08 22.54
N LEU A 414 13.87 14.75 21.96
CA LEU A 414 13.45 13.38 21.70
C LEU A 414 14.32 12.71 20.63
N ILE A 415 14.65 13.41 19.54
CA ILE A 415 15.56 12.91 18.51
C ILE A 415 16.91 12.55 19.12
N LYS A 416 17.49 13.42 19.97
CA LYS A 416 18.76 13.15 20.65
C LYS A 416 18.74 11.89 21.52
N LYS A 417 17.60 11.57 22.14
CA LYS A 417 17.45 10.32 22.93
C LYS A 417 17.38 9.10 22.03
N TRP A 418 16.66 9.18 20.90
CA TRP A 418 16.52 8.09 19.95
C TRP A 418 17.77 7.86 19.07
N ILE A 419 18.61 8.88 18.89
CA ILE A 419 19.94 8.71 18.28
C ILE A 419 20.89 8.02 19.27
N ASN A 420 20.73 8.24 20.58
CA ASN A 420 21.63 7.72 21.62
C ASN A 420 20.99 6.68 22.56
N PRO A 421 20.34 5.62 22.06
CA PRO A 421 19.80 4.62 22.95
C PRO A 421 20.94 3.75 23.52
N SER A 422 20.86 3.48 24.82
CA SER A 422 21.85 2.68 25.55
C SER A 422 22.05 1.29 24.95
N PHE A 423 21.03 0.70 24.31
CA PHE A 423 21.19 -0.60 23.68
C PHE A 423 22.11 -0.58 22.45
N VAL A 424 22.20 0.52 21.71
CA VAL A 424 23.06 0.59 20.51
C VAL A 424 24.54 0.65 20.89
N GLU A 425 24.88 1.24 22.05
CA GLU A 425 26.26 1.28 22.56
C GLU A 425 26.89 -0.12 22.69
N GLU A 426 26.08 -1.17 22.87
CA GLU A 426 26.54 -2.54 23.03
C GLU A 426 26.66 -3.32 21.71
N ILE A 427 26.02 -2.86 20.63
CA ILE A 427 25.85 -3.64 19.40
C ILE A 427 26.29 -2.91 18.12
N TYR A 428 26.64 -1.62 18.17
CA TYR A 428 26.94 -0.78 16.99
C TYR A 428 27.95 -1.37 15.98
N PHE A 429 28.83 -2.27 16.42
CA PHE A 429 29.81 -2.94 15.57
C PHE A 429 29.25 -4.13 14.77
N ASN A 430 28.01 -4.57 15.05
CA ASN A 430 27.35 -5.68 14.37
C ASN A 430 26.74 -5.22 13.04
N GLN A 431 27.12 -5.87 11.94
CA GLN A 431 26.64 -5.56 10.59
C GLN A 431 25.11 -5.70 10.45
N GLU A 432 24.47 -6.62 11.17
CA GLU A 432 23.02 -6.86 11.08
C GLU A 432 22.20 -5.63 11.49
N ILE A 433 22.74 -4.71 12.31
CA ILE A 433 22.08 -3.42 12.60
C ILE A 433 21.94 -2.60 11.33
N TYR A 434 23.01 -2.48 10.55
CA TYR A 434 23.02 -1.74 9.31
C TYR A 434 22.07 -2.39 8.31
N GLU A 435 22.02 -3.73 8.29
CA GLU A 435 21.08 -4.46 7.45
C GLU A 435 19.63 -4.09 7.79
N ILE A 436 19.29 -4.04 9.08
CA ILE A 436 17.95 -3.62 9.53
C ILE A 436 17.70 -2.14 9.21
N LEU A 437 18.67 -1.25 9.41
CA LEU A 437 18.52 0.18 9.13
C LEU A 437 18.22 0.43 7.65
N PHE A 438 18.96 -0.23 6.75
CA PHE A 438 18.85 -0.07 5.30
C PHE A 438 17.73 -0.90 4.65
N ASN A 439 17.11 -1.84 5.38
CA ASN A 439 15.93 -2.56 4.91
C ASN A 439 14.64 -1.71 5.09
N VAL A 440 14.44 -0.74 4.21
CA VAL A 440 13.37 0.27 4.30
C VAL A 440 12.00 -0.34 3.96
N PRO A 441 10.99 -0.22 4.84
CA PRO A 441 9.65 -0.72 4.56
C PRO A 441 8.92 0.17 3.56
N ALA A 442 7.88 -0.38 2.92
CA ALA A 442 7.02 0.38 2.00
C ALA A 442 6.28 1.52 2.72
N ASP A 443 5.74 1.23 3.90
CA ASP A 443 4.91 2.14 4.70
C ASP A 443 5.32 2.17 6.19
N PHE A 444 4.83 3.18 6.91
CA PHE A 444 4.92 3.25 8.36
C PHE A 444 4.00 2.22 9.02
N SER A 445 4.32 1.82 10.27
CA SER A 445 3.47 0.90 11.04
C SER A 445 2.10 1.50 11.41
N SER A 446 1.96 2.82 11.34
CA SER A 446 0.72 3.56 11.59
C SER A 446 0.26 4.27 10.31
N PHE A 447 -0.84 3.78 9.74
CA PHE A 447 -1.39 4.13 8.41
C PHE A 447 -1.57 5.64 8.14
N ASP A 448 -1.85 6.45 9.18
CA ASP A 448 -2.07 7.91 9.05
C ASP A 448 -1.01 8.76 9.75
N ALA A 449 0.12 8.17 10.16
CA ALA A 449 1.11 8.89 10.96
C ALA A 449 1.67 10.12 10.23
N GLU A 450 2.04 9.97 8.96
CA GLU A 450 2.59 11.06 8.15
C GLU A 450 1.56 12.18 7.93
N HIS A 451 0.30 11.83 7.61
CA HIS A 451 -0.80 12.79 7.45
C HIS A 451 -1.03 13.62 8.72
N LYS A 452 -1.10 12.95 9.88
CA LYS A 452 -1.33 13.62 11.18
C LYS A 452 -0.19 14.56 11.55
N LEU A 453 1.05 14.12 11.34
CA LEU A 453 2.24 14.93 11.69
C LEU A 453 2.44 16.12 10.75
N THR A 454 1.97 16.01 9.50
CA THR A 454 2.01 17.09 8.50
C THR A 454 0.72 17.93 8.46
N GLU A 455 -0.23 17.69 9.37
CA GLU A 455 -1.50 18.42 9.47
C GLU A 455 -2.29 18.48 8.14
N ILE A 456 -2.18 17.42 7.33
CA ILE A 456 -2.93 17.31 6.08
C ILE A 456 -4.38 16.93 6.43
N PRO A 457 -5.39 17.68 5.97
CA PRO A 457 -6.79 17.37 6.26
C PRO A 457 -7.22 16.02 5.67
N ASP A 458 -8.08 15.30 6.40
CA ASP A 458 -8.67 14.04 5.95
C ASP A 458 -9.33 14.17 4.56
N GLY A 459 -9.10 13.18 3.70
CA GLY A 459 -9.64 13.15 2.34
C GLY A 459 -8.85 13.97 1.30
N THR A 460 -7.73 14.59 1.69
CA THR A 460 -6.85 15.30 0.75
C THR A 460 -5.83 14.35 0.13
N ALA A 461 -5.78 14.27 -1.20
CA ALA A 461 -4.74 13.53 -1.90
C ALA A 461 -3.38 14.24 -1.74
N ALA A 462 -2.45 13.61 -1.03
CA ALA A 462 -1.08 14.09 -0.87
C ALA A 462 -0.09 13.03 -1.34
N TRP A 463 1.01 13.47 -1.96
CA TRP A 463 2.11 12.59 -2.34
C TRP A 463 2.94 12.25 -1.10
N ILE A 464 2.63 11.11 -0.49
CA ILE A 464 3.39 10.55 0.61
C ILE A 464 4.62 9.82 0.04
N ARG A 465 5.80 10.14 0.57
CA ARG A 465 7.06 9.47 0.21
C ARG A 465 7.67 8.85 1.45
N THR A 466 7.02 7.82 2.00
CA THR A 466 7.45 7.15 3.22
C THR A 466 8.91 6.67 3.16
N SER A 467 9.34 6.08 2.03
CA SER A 467 10.74 5.67 1.84
C SER A 467 11.72 6.83 1.95
N TYR A 468 11.36 8.02 1.47
CA TYR A 468 12.20 9.22 1.59
C TYR A 468 12.37 9.65 3.05
N ASN A 469 11.32 9.55 3.87
CA ASN A 469 11.42 9.86 5.31
C ASN A 469 12.32 8.87 6.06
N PHE A 470 12.32 7.59 5.66
CA PHE A 470 13.29 6.62 6.16
C PHE A 470 14.72 6.93 5.72
N TYR A 471 14.95 7.42 4.49
CA TYR A 471 16.28 7.87 4.06
C TYR A 471 16.81 9.03 4.92
N LYS A 472 15.94 9.99 5.28
CA LYS A 472 16.30 11.06 6.22
C LYS A 472 16.71 10.50 7.59
N SER A 473 15.97 9.50 8.09
CA SER A 473 16.26 8.87 9.37
C SER A 473 17.63 8.18 9.39
N ILE A 474 18.00 7.49 8.30
CA ILE A 474 19.30 6.84 8.13
C ILE A 474 20.43 7.88 8.13
N ALA A 475 20.25 8.97 7.37
CA ALA A 475 21.23 10.06 7.33
C ALA A 475 21.48 10.68 8.72
N ILE A 476 20.41 10.89 9.50
CA ILE A 476 20.51 11.47 10.85
C ILE A 476 21.15 10.48 11.84
N LEU A 477 20.83 9.19 11.75
CA LEU A 477 21.44 8.15 12.59
C LEU A 477 22.94 8.00 12.36
N LEU A 478 23.38 8.13 11.10
CA LEU A 478 24.78 8.03 10.69
C LEU A 478 25.57 9.34 10.84
N TYR A 479 24.92 10.45 11.21
CA TYR A 479 25.59 11.71 11.44
C TYR A 479 26.38 11.70 12.76
N ASP A 480 27.70 11.85 12.65
CA ASP A 480 28.62 11.83 13.79
C ASP A 480 28.66 13.21 14.50
N SER A 481 27.69 13.47 15.37
CA SER A 481 27.68 14.68 16.23
C SER A 481 28.50 14.49 17.50
N SER A 482 29.02 15.57 18.10
CA SER A 482 29.69 15.53 19.42
C SER A 482 28.81 15.03 20.57
N GLU A 483 27.48 15.09 20.44
CA GLU A 483 26.52 14.55 21.40
C GLU A 483 26.04 13.13 21.00
N ASN A 484 26.50 12.57 19.87
CA ASN A 484 26.15 11.24 19.40
C ASN A 484 27.15 10.21 19.96
N LYS A 485 26.66 9.30 20.80
CA LYS A 485 27.39 8.23 21.50
C LYS A 485 27.09 6.86 20.93
N ASN A 486 26.22 6.74 19.93
CA ASN A 486 25.85 5.45 19.38
C ASN A 486 26.96 4.79 18.56
N HIS A 487 28.01 5.55 18.18
CA HIS A 487 29.15 5.09 17.39
C HIS A 487 28.79 4.41 16.05
N LEU A 488 27.57 4.62 15.55
CA LEU A 488 27.15 4.11 14.25
C LEU A 488 27.98 4.76 13.16
N GLY A 489 28.66 3.93 12.39
CA GLY A 489 29.45 4.36 11.24
C GLY A 489 29.51 3.27 10.18
N LEU A 490 29.52 3.66 8.90
CA LEU A 490 29.54 2.71 7.79
C LEU A 490 30.84 1.88 7.72
N LEU A 491 31.86 2.23 8.50
CA LEU A 491 33.09 1.45 8.67
C LEU A 491 32.85 0.05 9.26
N PHE A 492 31.73 -0.17 9.94
CA PHE A 492 31.36 -1.48 10.51
C PHE A 492 30.63 -2.39 9.53
N VAL A 493 30.31 -1.92 8.32
CA VAL A 493 29.86 -2.76 7.21
C VAL A 493 31.08 -3.44 6.59
N ARG A 494 31.50 -4.56 7.20
CA ARG A 494 32.74 -5.27 6.85
C ARG A 494 32.62 -6.02 5.53
N ASP A 495 31.54 -6.78 5.35
CA ASP A 495 31.25 -7.47 4.09
C ASP A 495 30.16 -6.69 3.33
N ARG A 496 30.63 -5.76 2.49
CA ARG A 496 29.74 -4.94 1.67
C ARG A 496 28.93 -5.78 0.68
N LYS A 497 29.44 -6.91 0.17
CA LYS A 497 28.67 -7.78 -0.74
C LYS A 497 27.54 -8.48 -0.01
N GLN A 498 27.82 -9.05 1.16
CA GLN A 498 26.79 -9.67 2.00
C GLN A 498 25.73 -8.64 2.43
N PHE A 499 26.15 -7.45 2.83
CA PHE A 499 25.25 -6.35 3.18
C PHE A 499 24.29 -6.00 2.04
N VAL A 500 24.81 -5.86 0.81
CA VAL A 500 23.98 -5.56 -0.36
C VAL A 500 22.95 -6.66 -0.63
N ASN A 501 23.38 -7.92 -0.54
CA ASN A 501 22.49 -9.07 -0.75
C ASN A 501 21.39 -9.18 0.34
N ASN A 502 21.74 -8.91 1.60
CA ASN A 502 20.80 -9.01 2.73
C ASN A 502 19.79 -7.86 2.76
N THR A 503 20.22 -6.66 2.38
CA THR A 503 19.37 -5.46 2.40
C THR A 503 18.57 -5.24 1.12
N LYS A 504 19.07 -5.76 -0.01
CA LYS A 504 18.62 -5.37 -1.36
C LYS A 504 18.67 -3.86 -1.58
N VAL A 505 19.62 -3.18 -0.92
CA VAL A 505 19.80 -1.73 -1.05
C VAL A 505 20.11 -1.38 -2.51
N THR A 506 19.42 -0.39 -3.05
CA THR A 506 19.57 0.03 -4.43
C THR A 506 20.49 1.25 -4.56
N THR A 507 21.10 1.42 -5.73
CA THR A 507 21.86 2.65 -6.04
C THR A 507 20.98 3.89 -5.93
N HIS A 508 19.71 3.80 -6.32
CA HIS A 508 18.73 4.88 -6.19
C HIS A 508 18.49 5.28 -4.73
N MET A 509 18.32 4.30 -3.83
CA MET A 509 18.18 4.56 -2.40
C MET A 509 19.38 5.31 -1.84
N ILE A 510 20.60 4.85 -2.14
CA ILE A 510 21.82 5.52 -1.64
C ILE A 510 21.96 6.91 -2.23
N ASN A 511 21.66 7.10 -3.52
CA ASN A 511 21.65 8.42 -4.15
C ASN A 511 20.69 9.38 -3.44
N ASN A 512 19.47 8.96 -3.12
CA ASN A 512 18.53 9.82 -2.39
C ASN A 512 19.04 10.19 -0.99
N ILE A 513 19.73 9.28 -0.29
CA ILE A 513 20.36 9.58 1.01
C ILE A 513 21.48 10.60 0.81
N VAL A 514 22.36 10.42 -0.18
CA VAL A 514 23.47 11.34 -0.49
C VAL A 514 22.95 12.72 -0.89
N GLU A 515 21.94 12.78 -1.77
CA GLU A 515 21.28 14.03 -2.18
C GLU A 515 20.67 14.74 -0.98
N TYR A 516 20.01 14.01 -0.08
CA TYR A 516 19.46 14.58 1.15
C TYR A 516 20.57 15.11 2.07
N VAL A 517 21.63 14.35 2.33
CA VAL A 517 22.78 14.75 3.16
C VAL A 517 23.42 16.04 2.62
N ASN A 518 23.51 16.19 1.29
CA ASN A 518 24.07 17.38 0.65
C ASN A 518 23.08 18.56 0.55
N SER A 519 21.85 18.39 1.02
CA SER A 519 20.78 19.39 0.86
C SER A 519 20.83 20.48 1.95
N SER A 520 20.26 21.65 1.64
CA SER A 520 20.09 22.71 2.65
C SER A 520 19.14 22.31 3.77
N GLU A 521 18.17 21.43 3.49
CA GLU A 521 17.21 20.93 4.48
C GLU A 521 17.92 20.13 5.58
N PHE A 522 18.83 19.22 5.20
CA PHE A 522 19.61 18.45 6.17
C PHE A 522 20.43 19.37 7.06
N SER A 523 21.14 20.32 6.47
CA SER A 523 21.92 21.31 7.23
C SER A 523 21.06 22.11 8.23
N GLU A 524 19.86 22.54 7.83
CA GLU A 524 18.94 23.27 8.72
C GLU A 524 18.41 22.36 9.86
N ILE A 525 18.10 21.10 9.57
CA ILE A 525 17.66 20.12 10.58
C ILE A 525 18.78 19.84 11.59
N ILE A 526 20.01 19.59 11.15
CA ILE A 526 21.15 19.38 12.04
C ILE A 526 21.36 20.61 12.94
N LYS A 527 21.36 21.82 12.37
CA LYS A 527 21.49 23.06 13.18
C LYS A 527 20.37 23.19 14.22
N THR A 528 19.13 22.88 13.83
CA THR A 528 17.95 22.94 14.71
C THR A 528 18.00 21.90 15.84
N ILE A 529 18.51 20.69 15.58
CA ILE A 529 18.63 19.66 16.61
C ILE A 529 19.72 20.02 17.63
N TRP A 530 20.89 20.47 17.15
CA TRP A 530 22.06 20.70 18.01
C TRP A 530 22.30 22.16 18.43
N ASN A 531 21.42 23.10 18.05
CA ASN A 531 21.43 24.52 18.43
C ASN A 531 22.77 25.23 18.16
N ASP A 532 23.33 25.09 16.95
CA ASP A 532 24.56 25.75 16.50
C ASP A 532 25.79 25.59 17.42
N LYS A 533 25.82 24.57 18.28
CA LYS A 533 26.97 24.33 19.17
C LYS A 533 28.23 23.91 18.41
N GLU A 534 28.08 23.39 17.20
CA GLU A 534 29.20 23.04 16.31
C GLU A 534 29.43 24.15 15.29
N PRO A 535 30.69 24.58 15.05
CA PRO A 535 30.99 25.55 13.99
C PRO A 535 30.50 25.05 12.63
N GLU A 536 29.98 25.94 11.78
CA GLU A 536 29.45 25.58 10.46
C GLU A 536 30.45 24.79 9.59
N GLU A 537 31.74 25.13 9.65
CA GLU A 537 32.80 24.41 8.94
C GLU A 537 32.94 22.94 9.40
N MET A 538 32.74 22.68 10.69
CA MET A 538 32.80 21.33 11.26
C MET A 538 31.60 20.49 10.83
N ILE A 539 30.40 21.10 10.81
CA ILE A 539 29.19 20.47 10.28
C ILE A 539 29.40 20.09 8.82
N LYS A 540 29.87 21.04 7.99
CA LYS A 540 30.14 20.82 6.58
C LYS A 540 31.13 19.67 6.34
N LYS A 541 32.23 19.63 7.09
CA LYS A 541 33.21 18.54 6.99
C LYS A 541 32.62 17.17 7.34
N LYS A 542 31.76 17.10 8.37
CA LYS A 542 31.09 15.85 8.77
C LYS A 542 30.08 15.39 7.73
N VAL A 543 29.32 16.32 7.15
CA VAL A 543 28.40 16.08 6.03
C VAL A 543 29.16 15.49 4.83
N GLU A 544 30.28 16.11 4.45
CA GLU A 544 31.16 15.63 3.36
C GLU A 544 31.69 14.21 3.63
N ASN A 545 32.15 13.94 4.85
CA ASN A 545 32.63 12.60 5.24
C ASN A 545 31.53 11.52 5.15
N LEU A 546 30.31 11.84 5.59
CA LEU A 546 29.17 10.94 5.50
C LEU A 546 28.78 10.68 4.05
N ALA A 547 28.71 11.72 3.22
CA ALA A 547 28.41 11.61 1.79
C ALA A 547 29.45 10.72 1.08
N ASN A 548 30.75 10.92 1.35
CA ASN A 548 31.82 10.09 0.79
C ASN A 548 31.69 8.62 1.20
N SER A 549 31.36 8.35 2.46
CA SER A 549 31.18 6.98 2.96
C SER A 549 29.99 6.27 2.31
N LEU A 550 28.92 7.00 2.00
CA LEU A 550 27.76 6.48 1.28
C LEU A 550 28.07 6.23 -0.21
N GLU A 551 28.83 7.11 -0.86
CA GLU A 551 29.30 6.93 -2.24
C GLU A 551 30.22 5.70 -2.39
N GLU A 552 31.01 5.38 -1.36
CA GLU A 552 31.77 4.12 -1.32
C GLU A 552 30.86 2.88 -1.31
N ILE A 553 29.76 2.89 -0.55
CA ILE A 553 28.78 1.78 -0.56
C ILE A 553 28.09 1.71 -1.92
N LYS A 554 27.67 2.85 -2.47
CA LYS A 554 27.05 2.91 -3.80
C LYS A 554 27.97 2.35 -4.88
N THR A 555 29.27 2.59 -4.79
CA THR A 555 30.25 2.01 -5.72
C THR A 555 30.24 0.48 -5.65
N GLU A 556 30.19 -0.09 -4.45
CA GLU A 556 30.08 -1.55 -4.28
C GLU A 556 28.72 -2.10 -4.71
N VAL A 557 27.61 -1.41 -4.43
CA VAL A 557 26.28 -1.78 -4.95
C VAL A 557 26.30 -1.78 -6.47
N THR A 558 26.86 -0.74 -7.08
CA THR A 558 26.97 -0.62 -8.54
C THR A 558 27.80 -1.77 -9.10
N LYS A 559 28.88 -2.16 -8.42
CA LYS A 559 29.69 -3.30 -8.81
C LYS A 559 28.93 -4.62 -8.71
N VAL A 560 28.23 -4.88 -7.60
CA VAL A 560 27.40 -6.09 -7.44
C VAL A 560 26.31 -6.15 -8.51
N VAL A 561 25.61 -5.04 -8.75
CA VAL A 561 24.60 -4.93 -9.81
C VAL A 561 25.20 -5.17 -11.19
N THR A 562 26.40 -4.64 -11.45
CA THR A 562 27.12 -4.86 -12.71
C THR A 562 27.48 -6.33 -12.87
N ASP A 563 28.07 -6.96 -11.85
CA ASP A 563 28.39 -8.39 -11.83
C ASP A 563 27.12 -9.25 -12.08
N GLU A 564 25.98 -8.90 -11.47
CA GLU A 564 24.70 -9.57 -11.69
C GLU A 564 24.19 -9.42 -13.13
N VAL A 565 24.29 -8.22 -13.72
CA VAL A 565 23.93 -7.99 -15.14
C VAL A 565 24.85 -8.81 -16.05
N GLU A 566 26.16 -8.85 -15.80
CA GLU A 566 27.11 -9.63 -16.60
C GLU A 566 26.76 -11.13 -16.59
N LEU A 567 26.45 -11.68 -15.42
CA LEU A 567 26.13 -13.11 -15.23
C LEU A 567 24.69 -13.48 -15.59
N SER A 568 23.80 -12.50 -15.74
CA SER A 568 22.38 -12.74 -16.03
C SER A 568 22.16 -13.42 -17.39
N VAL A 569 21.09 -14.22 -17.46
CA VAL A 569 20.60 -14.86 -18.69
C VAL A 569 19.43 -14.04 -19.24
N LEU A 570 19.26 -14.03 -20.56
CA LEU A 570 18.13 -13.36 -21.22
C LEU A 570 16.79 -13.90 -20.72
N ASN A 571 15.89 -12.99 -20.39
CA ASN A 571 14.52 -13.34 -20.03
C ASN A 571 13.74 -13.69 -21.31
N ILE A 572 13.16 -14.89 -21.36
CA ILE A 572 12.50 -15.44 -22.55
C ILE A 572 11.29 -14.58 -22.98
N GLU A 573 10.49 -14.12 -22.02
CA GLU A 573 9.27 -13.36 -22.27
C GLU A 573 9.61 -11.96 -22.79
N LEU A 574 10.48 -11.23 -22.09
CA LEU A 574 10.94 -9.89 -22.50
C LEU A 574 11.66 -9.94 -23.85
N THR A 575 12.49 -10.96 -24.08
CA THR A 575 13.18 -11.15 -25.37
C THR A 575 12.18 -11.39 -26.50
N SER A 576 11.14 -12.19 -26.26
CA SER A 576 10.10 -12.47 -27.26
C SER A 576 9.27 -11.22 -27.56
N GLN A 577 8.93 -10.45 -26.53
CA GLN A 577 8.25 -9.17 -26.68
C GLN A 577 9.06 -8.19 -27.53
N TYR A 578 10.36 -8.01 -27.20
CA TYR A 578 11.25 -7.13 -27.96
C TYR A 578 11.30 -7.56 -29.44
N LYS A 579 11.51 -8.86 -29.71
CA LYS A 579 11.56 -9.40 -31.08
C LYS A 579 10.28 -9.12 -31.86
N ASN A 580 9.12 -9.35 -31.26
CA ASN A 580 7.82 -9.12 -31.89
C ASN A 580 7.61 -7.63 -32.17
N GLU A 581 7.83 -6.76 -31.18
CA GLU A 581 7.65 -5.31 -31.35
C GLU A 581 8.58 -4.73 -32.44
N VAL A 582 9.84 -5.17 -32.50
CA VAL A 582 10.77 -4.77 -33.58
C VAL A 582 10.27 -5.25 -34.93
N THR A 583 9.79 -6.50 -35.03
CA THR A 583 9.29 -7.08 -36.28
C THR A 583 8.03 -6.35 -36.78
N ASP A 584 7.12 -6.02 -35.88
CA ASP A 584 5.90 -5.27 -36.19
C ASP A 584 6.24 -3.85 -36.66
N LYS A 585 7.20 -3.19 -35.99
CA LYS A 585 7.67 -1.85 -36.38
C LYS A 585 8.41 -1.86 -37.71
N ILE A 586 9.22 -2.88 -38.01
CA ILE A 586 9.83 -3.04 -39.34
C ILE A 586 8.76 -3.20 -40.41
N THR A 587 7.73 -4.01 -40.13
CA THR A 587 6.61 -4.22 -41.05
C THR A 587 5.87 -2.91 -41.32
N LEU A 588 5.62 -2.12 -40.28
CA LEU A 588 5.04 -0.78 -40.40
C LEU A 588 5.91 0.15 -41.26
N GLU A 589 7.22 0.19 -41.02
CA GLU A 589 8.15 1.04 -41.80
C GLU A 589 8.21 0.61 -43.27
N ILE A 590 8.23 -0.69 -43.56
CA ILE A 590 8.20 -1.22 -44.93
C ILE A 590 6.89 -0.85 -45.64
N SER A 591 5.76 -0.92 -44.93
CA SER A 591 4.44 -0.58 -45.49
C SER A 591 4.32 0.87 -45.99
N LYS A 592 5.23 1.76 -45.55
CA LYS A 592 5.24 3.16 -46.02
C LYS A 592 5.70 3.32 -47.47
N PHE A 593 6.41 2.34 -48.03
CA PHE A 593 6.95 2.42 -49.38
C PHE A 593 6.71 1.19 -50.25
N ILE A 594 6.13 0.11 -49.69
CA ILE A 594 5.73 -1.11 -50.39
C ILE A 594 4.34 -1.55 -49.91
N ASP A 595 3.46 -1.92 -50.84
CA ASP A 595 2.19 -2.60 -50.59
C ASP A 595 2.46 -4.10 -50.34
N ILE A 596 2.54 -4.44 -49.05
CA ILE A 596 2.88 -5.77 -48.55
C ILE A 596 1.91 -6.85 -49.05
N GLU A 597 0.65 -6.50 -49.28
CA GLU A 597 -0.39 -7.45 -49.72
C GLU A 597 -0.27 -7.78 -51.21
N LYS A 598 0.09 -6.79 -52.04
CA LYS A 598 0.19 -6.94 -53.49
C LYS A 598 1.52 -7.51 -53.98
N THR A 599 2.57 -7.38 -53.18
CA THR A 599 3.93 -7.80 -53.56
C THR A 599 4.05 -9.33 -53.66
N GLU A 600 4.82 -9.82 -54.64
CA GLU A 600 5.04 -11.25 -54.88
C GLU A 600 5.62 -11.97 -53.63
N LYS A 601 5.12 -13.18 -53.35
CA LYS A 601 5.56 -13.98 -52.19
C LYS A 601 6.48 -15.12 -52.62
N THR A 602 7.61 -15.26 -51.92
CA THR A 602 8.56 -16.37 -52.09
C THR A 602 8.68 -17.21 -50.80
N ASN A 603 9.14 -18.45 -50.94
CA ASN A 603 9.55 -19.30 -49.82
C ASN A 603 11.05 -19.18 -49.49
N ASP A 604 11.77 -18.30 -50.21
CA ASP A 604 13.19 -18.08 -49.97
C ASP A 604 13.43 -17.40 -48.62
N ASN A 605 14.45 -17.84 -47.89
CA ASN A 605 14.87 -17.26 -46.62
C ASN A 605 16.25 -16.62 -46.77
N LYS A 606 16.41 -15.40 -46.26
CA LYS A 606 17.73 -14.77 -46.15
C LYS A 606 18.47 -15.40 -44.96
N HIS A 607 19.72 -15.77 -45.17
CA HIS A 607 20.56 -16.37 -44.12
C HIS A 607 21.55 -15.38 -43.48
N LYS A 608 21.60 -14.14 -43.98
CA LYS A 608 22.49 -13.10 -43.43
C LYS A 608 21.64 -11.94 -42.91
N PRO A 609 21.85 -11.51 -41.66
CA PRO A 609 21.25 -10.30 -41.12
C PRO A 609 21.63 -9.05 -41.91
N ASP A 610 20.64 -8.17 -42.11
CA ASP A 610 20.79 -6.88 -42.78
C ASP A 610 21.30 -5.79 -41.80
N TYR A 611 21.09 -6.00 -40.50
CA TYR A 611 21.47 -5.05 -39.46
C TYR A 611 21.91 -5.76 -38.18
N TYR A 612 22.95 -5.22 -37.56
CA TYR A 612 23.47 -5.62 -36.27
C TYR A 612 23.58 -4.39 -35.38
N SER A 613 23.21 -4.51 -34.12
CA SER A 613 23.41 -3.47 -33.13
C SER A 613 23.59 -4.04 -31.73
N LEU A 614 24.03 -3.18 -30.83
CA LEU A 614 24.15 -3.48 -29.41
C LEU A 614 22.97 -2.82 -28.68
N ILE A 615 22.26 -3.61 -27.89
CA ILE A 615 21.20 -3.13 -26.99
C ILE A 615 21.68 -3.23 -25.54
N ASP A 616 21.09 -2.43 -24.65
CA ASP A 616 21.34 -2.61 -23.23
C ASP A 616 20.80 -3.97 -22.78
N LYS A 617 21.65 -4.78 -22.13
CA LYS A 617 21.23 -6.10 -21.65
C LYS A 617 20.08 -5.97 -20.65
N ARG A 618 20.00 -4.84 -19.92
CA ARG A 618 18.90 -4.53 -18.99
C ARG A 618 17.54 -4.40 -19.66
N GLU A 619 17.45 -4.17 -20.97
CA GLU A 619 16.18 -4.13 -21.72
C GLU A 619 15.53 -5.53 -21.89
N VAL A 620 16.32 -6.60 -21.73
CA VAL A 620 15.92 -7.98 -22.08
C VAL A 620 16.18 -9.00 -20.97
N ILE A 621 16.47 -8.54 -19.75
CA ILE A 621 16.60 -9.39 -18.56
C ILE A 621 15.56 -8.98 -17.51
N SER A 622 15.33 -9.85 -16.53
CA SER A 622 14.50 -9.50 -15.38
C SER A 622 15.08 -8.31 -14.62
N PRO A 623 14.23 -7.48 -13.96
CA PRO A 623 14.70 -6.32 -13.20
C PRO A 623 15.74 -6.72 -12.16
N ILE A 624 16.90 -6.10 -12.26
CA ILE A 624 17.93 -6.10 -11.22
C ILE A 624 17.77 -4.77 -10.49
N ASP A 625 17.96 -4.74 -9.17
CA ASP A 625 17.78 -3.55 -8.30
C ASP A 625 16.39 -2.87 -8.36
N GLY A 626 15.38 -3.53 -8.93
CA GLY A 626 14.03 -3.00 -9.07
C GLY A 626 13.85 -1.99 -10.22
N VAL A 627 14.87 -1.79 -11.05
CA VAL A 627 14.80 -0.88 -12.20
C VAL A 627 14.45 -1.63 -13.48
N HIS A 628 13.47 -1.09 -14.22
CA HIS A 628 13.08 -1.56 -15.55
C HIS A 628 13.66 -0.65 -16.63
N TYR A 629 14.16 -1.24 -17.72
CA TYR A 629 14.63 -0.49 -18.89
C TYR A 629 13.61 -0.59 -20.02
N SER A 630 13.33 0.55 -20.65
CA SER A 630 12.47 0.64 -21.82
C SER A 630 13.16 0.11 -23.07
N MET A 631 12.46 -0.72 -23.87
CA MET A 631 13.00 -1.28 -25.11
C MET A 631 13.06 -0.22 -26.23
N ASN A 632 14.22 -0.07 -26.87
CA ASN A 632 14.43 0.90 -27.96
C ASN A 632 13.97 0.40 -29.35
N THR A 633 12.76 -0.13 -29.45
CA THR A 633 12.30 -0.89 -30.63
C THR A 633 12.20 -0.06 -31.92
N ASP A 634 11.79 1.22 -31.84
CA ASP A 634 11.63 2.11 -33.01
C ASP A 634 12.93 2.37 -33.75
N ASN A 635 13.99 2.70 -33.00
CA ASN A 635 15.26 3.10 -33.60
C ASN A 635 15.95 1.92 -34.29
N HIS A 636 15.84 0.71 -33.72
CA HIS A 636 16.39 -0.49 -34.34
C HIS A 636 15.63 -0.87 -35.61
N ALA A 637 14.29 -0.82 -35.59
CA ALA A 637 13.47 -1.08 -36.77
C ALA A 637 13.81 -0.11 -37.92
N LEU A 638 13.81 1.20 -37.64
CA LEU A 638 14.12 2.22 -38.64
C LEU A 638 15.54 2.09 -39.20
N SER A 639 16.52 1.80 -38.34
CA SER A 639 17.92 1.63 -38.76
C SER A 639 18.10 0.40 -39.65
N ALA A 640 17.40 -0.70 -39.36
CA ALA A 640 17.44 -1.90 -40.17
C ALA A 640 16.86 -1.66 -41.57
N VAL A 641 15.70 -0.99 -41.66
CA VAL A 641 15.08 -0.63 -42.94
C VAL A 641 15.96 0.33 -43.75
N HIS A 642 16.54 1.34 -43.10
CA HIS A 642 17.48 2.24 -43.78
C HIS A 642 18.73 1.51 -44.31
N ASN A 643 19.29 0.56 -43.55
CA ASN A 643 20.44 -0.22 -44.01
C ASN A 643 20.10 -1.14 -45.18
N LEU A 644 18.95 -1.81 -45.14
CA LEU A 644 18.44 -2.59 -46.27
C LEU A 644 18.36 -1.73 -47.53
N ILE A 645 17.76 -0.54 -47.42
CA ILE A 645 17.58 0.33 -48.58
C ILE A 645 18.91 0.89 -49.06
N ARG A 646 19.82 1.29 -48.17
CA ARG A 646 21.18 1.71 -48.58
C ARG A 646 21.88 0.61 -49.38
N SER A 647 21.74 -0.65 -48.95
CA SER A 647 22.29 -1.79 -49.70
C SER A 647 21.63 -1.92 -51.07
N ALA A 648 20.31 -1.71 -51.17
CA ALA A 648 19.58 -1.74 -52.44
C ALA A 648 19.96 -0.58 -53.37
N LEU A 649 20.16 0.63 -52.82
CA LEU A 649 20.58 1.81 -53.57
C LEU A 649 21.98 1.63 -54.18
N SER A 650 22.83 0.77 -53.61
CA SER A 650 24.14 0.47 -54.22
C SER A 650 24.04 -0.22 -55.59
N TYR A 651 22.88 -0.81 -55.94
CA TYR A 651 22.61 -1.37 -57.26
C TYR A 651 22.29 -0.29 -58.32
N ILE A 652 21.95 0.92 -57.89
CA ILE A 652 21.63 2.08 -58.72
C ILE A 652 22.95 2.72 -59.17
N LYS A 653 23.58 2.14 -60.19
CA LYS A 653 24.76 2.73 -60.86
C LYS A 653 24.31 3.71 -61.94
N LYS A 654 25.08 4.79 -62.13
CA LYS A 654 24.80 5.90 -63.07
C LYS A 654 24.43 5.44 -64.49
N ASP A 655 25.00 4.33 -64.95
CA ASP A 655 24.83 3.79 -66.30
C ASP A 655 23.47 3.08 -66.54
N CYS A 656 22.65 2.89 -65.51
CA CYS A 656 21.36 2.18 -65.59
C CYS A 656 20.16 3.04 -65.17
N VAL A 657 20.35 4.35 -65.02
CA VAL A 657 19.37 5.25 -64.38
C VAL A 657 18.93 6.32 -65.35
N THR A 658 17.61 6.41 -65.56
CA THR A 658 16.99 7.51 -66.29
C THR A 658 16.35 8.46 -65.29
N VAL A 659 16.85 9.69 -65.20
CA VAL A 659 16.26 10.72 -64.33
C VAL A 659 15.23 11.52 -65.12
N LYS A 660 13.97 11.52 -64.66
CA LYS A 660 12.89 12.35 -65.20
C LYS A 660 12.60 13.51 -64.27
N GLU A 661 12.76 14.72 -64.79
CA GLU A 661 12.46 15.94 -64.05
C GLU A 661 10.94 16.12 -63.92
N ILE A 662 10.47 16.37 -62.71
CA ILE A 662 9.08 16.68 -62.38
C ILE A 662 8.98 18.12 -61.88
N TYR A 663 7.82 18.74 -62.09
CA TYR A 663 7.59 20.15 -61.73
C TYR A 663 6.72 20.34 -60.49
N ASP A 664 6.06 19.26 -60.03
CA ASP A 664 5.22 19.19 -58.83
C ASP A 664 5.19 17.74 -58.30
N THR A 665 5.03 17.59 -56.99
CA THR A 665 4.82 16.32 -56.29
C THR A 665 3.42 15.72 -56.52
N GLU A 666 2.45 16.46 -57.06
CA GLU A 666 1.13 15.91 -57.45
C GLU A 666 1.21 14.83 -58.54
N ILE A 667 2.33 14.75 -59.27
CA ILE A 667 2.61 13.73 -60.29
C ILE A 667 2.93 12.35 -59.65
N LEU A 668 3.19 12.31 -58.34
CA LEU A 668 3.45 11.07 -57.62
C LEU A 668 2.13 10.33 -57.37
N ASP A 669 1.95 9.19 -58.05
CA ASP A 669 0.68 8.44 -58.10
C ASP A 669 0.20 7.95 -56.72
N ASN A 670 1.12 7.77 -55.76
CA ASN A 670 0.83 7.30 -54.40
C ASN A 670 1.92 7.77 -53.39
N ASN A 671 1.81 7.33 -52.14
CA ASN A 671 2.82 7.62 -51.12
C ASN A 671 3.96 6.57 -51.06
N ASN A 672 3.95 5.56 -51.95
CA ASN A 672 4.88 4.43 -51.90
C ASN A 672 6.23 4.76 -52.57
N TYR A 673 6.97 5.69 -52.00
CA TYR A 673 8.26 6.13 -52.54
C TYR A 673 9.35 6.09 -51.49
N ILE A 674 10.59 5.86 -51.94
CA ILE A 674 11.76 6.32 -51.21
C ILE A 674 12.10 7.70 -51.72
N THR A 675 12.10 8.67 -50.81
CA THR A 675 12.58 10.01 -51.10
C THR A 675 14.01 10.17 -50.61
N ILE A 676 14.92 10.51 -51.52
CA ILE A 676 16.32 10.78 -51.24
C ILE A 676 16.56 12.29 -51.39
N GLU A 677 16.88 12.92 -50.28
CA GLU A 677 17.32 14.31 -50.26
C GLU A 677 18.84 14.35 -50.55
N TYR A 678 19.21 14.81 -51.76
CA TYR A 678 20.57 14.71 -52.30
C TYR A 678 21.24 16.09 -52.41
N LYS A 679 22.37 16.27 -51.74
CA LYS A 679 23.20 17.50 -51.74
C LYS A 679 22.44 18.82 -51.56
N THR A 680 21.32 18.81 -50.81
CA THR A 680 20.53 20.02 -50.56
C THR A 680 21.20 20.87 -49.48
N GLU A 681 21.27 22.19 -49.72
CA GLU A 681 21.91 23.12 -48.77
C GLU A 681 20.94 23.50 -47.64
N SER A 682 19.64 23.61 -47.92
CA SER A 682 18.62 24.02 -46.94
C SER A 682 17.44 23.05 -46.82
N ARG A 683 17.39 22.32 -45.71
CA ARG A 683 16.31 21.38 -45.36
C ARG A 683 14.93 22.03 -45.23
N ILE A 684 14.88 23.33 -44.95
CA ILE A 684 13.62 24.08 -44.78
C ILE A 684 12.81 24.04 -46.08
N ASN A 685 13.49 24.02 -47.23
CA ASN A 685 12.84 24.09 -48.53
C ASN A 685 12.36 22.74 -49.06
N THR A 686 12.91 21.64 -48.55
CA THR A 686 12.76 20.31 -49.17
C THR A 686 11.89 19.38 -48.32
N TYR A 687 11.83 19.59 -47.00
CA TYR A 687 11.17 18.69 -46.05
C TYR A 687 9.73 18.32 -46.43
N LYS A 688 8.91 19.31 -46.81
CA LYS A 688 7.47 19.15 -47.09
C LYS A 688 7.17 18.29 -48.31
N PHE A 689 8.15 18.12 -49.20
CA PHE A 689 8.00 17.37 -50.45
C PHE A 689 8.40 15.89 -50.29
N SER A 690 8.69 15.43 -49.07
CA SER A 690 9.04 14.04 -48.82
C SER A 690 7.81 13.13 -48.91
N ARG A 691 7.92 12.01 -49.63
CA ARG A 691 6.90 10.97 -49.75
C ARG A 691 7.47 9.61 -49.36
N GLY A 692 6.68 8.80 -48.65
CA GLY A 692 7.07 7.49 -48.14
C GLY A 692 8.30 7.55 -47.22
N LEU A 693 9.27 6.66 -47.40
CA LEU A 693 10.47 6.60 -46.56
C LEU A 693 11.49 7.66 -47.00
N ARG A 694 12.02 8.40 -46.03
CA ARG A 694 12.97 9.48 -46.29
C ARG A 694 14.41 9.10 -45.97
N MET A 695 15.31 9.41 -46.89
CA MET A 695 16.75 9.25 -46.76
C MET A 695 17.48 10.53 -47.11
N TYR A 696 18.71 10.65 -46.60
CA TYR A 696 19.55 11.84 -46.78
C TYR A 696 20.92 11.43 -47.30
N ASP A 697 21.38 12.10 -48.36
CA ASP A 697 22.71 11.95 -48.93
C ASP A 697 23.35 13.33 -49.15
N LYS A 698 23.89 13.89 -48.07
CA LYS A 698 24.48 15.24 -48.08
C LYS A 698 25.83 15.28 -48.80
N GLU A 699 26.63 14.24 -48.66
CA GLU A 699 27.96 14.13 -49.27
C GLU A 699 27.87 13.70 -50.75
N GLY A 700 26.75 13.09 -51.14
CA GLY A 700 26.42 12.70 -52.50
C GLY A 700 27.11 11.43 -52.96
N TYR A 701 27.12 10.42 -52.10
CA TYR A 701 27.70 9.11 -52.40
C TYR A 701 27.01 8.39 -53.57
N LEU A 702 25.74 8.73 -53.86
CA LEU A 702 24.99 8.15 -54.98
C LEU A 702 25.39 8.70 -56.37
N GLY A 703 26.16 9.79 -56.42
CA GLY A 703 26.76 10.28 -57.68
C GLY A 703 25.77 10.88 -58.69
N PHE A 704 24.57 11.26 -58.27
CA PHE A 704 23.59 11.99 -59.08
C PHE A 704 24.08 13.40 -59.47
N ASP A 705 23.56 13.95 -60.56
CA ASP A 705 24.12 15.15 -61.20
C ASP A 705 23.65 16.48 -60.60
N LYS A 706 22.43 16.56 -60.06
CA LYS A 706 21.82 17.81 -59.56
C LYS A 706 21.39 17.70 -58.09
N PRO A 707 21.54 18.76 -57.27
CA PRO A 707 20.99 18.81 -55.92
C PRO A 707 19.45 18.92 -55.94
N GLY A 708 18.79 18.23 -55.02
CA GLY A 708 17.33 18.22 -54.91
C GLY A 708 16.76 16.93 -54.33
N MET A 709 15.49 16.66 -54.62
CA MET A 709 14.73 15.51 -54.14
C MET A 709 14.61 14.47 -55.25
N TYR A 710 15.11 13.25 -54.99
CA TYR A 710 14.95 12.11 -55.89
C TYR A 710 13.92 11.15 -55.30
N TYR A 711 12.95 10.74 -56.12
CA TYR A 711 11.91 9.79 -55.74
C TYR A 711 12.10 8.49 -56.51
N LEU A 712 12.23 7.40 -55.76
CA LEU A 712 12.30 6.05 -56.29
C LEU A 712 11.02 5.31 -55.88
N ASN A 713 10.24 4.88 -56.87
CA ASN A 713 9.17 3.91 -56.63
C ASN A 713 9.78 2.51 -56.69
N LEU A 714 9.99 1.90 -55.52
CA LEU A 714 10.64 0.61 -55.43
C LEU A 714 9.86 -0.50 -56.16
N GLU A 715 8.53 -0.49 -56.08
CA GLU A 715 7.67 -1.53 -56.62
C GLU A 715 7.61 -1.52 -58.16
N LYS A 716 7.71 -0.33 -58.77
CA LYS A 716 7.72 -0.20 -60.24
C LYS A 716 9.10 -0.49 -60.83
N GLU A 717 10.14 -0.06 -60.14
CA GLU A 717 11.48 0.01 -60.71
C GLU A 717 12.35 -1.19 -60.35
N LEU A 718 12.02 -1.96 -59.31
CA LEU A 718 12.73 -3.18 -58.92
C LEU A 718 11.77 -4.36 -58.78
N GLU A 719 12.26 -5.57 -59.04
CA GLU A 719 11.51 -6.78 -58.72
C GLU A 719 11.68 -7.09 -57.23
N ILE A 720 10.57 -7.09 -56.49
CA ILE A 720 10.57 -7.30 -55.04
C ILE A 720 9.77 -8.55 -54.72
N LYS A 721 10.41 -9.47 -53.99
CA LYS A 721 9.76 -10.65 -53.43
C LYS A 721 9.85 -10.58 -51.91
N LEU A 722 8.72 -10.80 -51.23
CA LEU A 722 8.64 -10.90 -49.79
C LEU A 722 8.53 -12.36 -49.39
N ASN A 723 9.17 -12.75 -48.29
CA ASN A 723 8.95 -14.07 -47.73
C ASN A 723 7.49 -14.24 -47.28
N LYS A 724 6.95 -15.44 -47.49
CA LYS A 724 5.55 -15.77 -47.21
C LYS A 724 5.24 -15.89 -45.71
N ASP A 725 6.19 -16.35 -44.90
CA ASP A 725 5.99 -16.69 -43.49
C ASP A 725 6.28 -15.51 -42.55
N SER A 726 7.33 -14.73 -42.82
CA SER A 726 7.68 -13.54 -42.01
C SER A 726 8.44 -12.49 -42.82
N ILE A 727 8.06 -11.22 -42.67
CA ILE A 727 8.71 -10.08 -43.36
C ILE A 727 10.08 -9.78 -42.76
N ALA A 728 10.21 -9.92 -41.44
CA ALA A 728 11.46 -9.79 -40.75
C ALA A 728 11.57 -10.85 -39.67
N SER A 729 12.81 -11.19 -39.32
CA SER A 729 13.14 -12.00 -38.15
C SER A 729 14.18 -11.27 -37.33
N THR A 730 13.94 -11.25 -36.01
CA THR A 730 14.83 -10.61 -35.04
C THR A 730 15.39 -11.68 -34.12
N ASN A 731 16.71 -11.73 -34.02
CA ASN A 731 17.41 -12.53 -33.04
C ASN A 731 18.08 -11.61 -32.02
N ILE A 732 18.08 -12.04 -30.76
CA ILE A 732 18.77 -11.34 -29.67
C ILE A 732 19.66 -12.39 -29.02
N THR A 733 20.96 -12.14 -29.03
CA THR A 733 21.98 -13.04 -28.51
C THR A 733 22.68 -12.39 -27.32
N ILE A 734 22.92 -13.21 -26.30
CA ILE A 734 23.66 -12.79 -25.13
C ILE A 734 25.15 -12.65 -25.49
N ILE A 735 25.77 -11.59 -24.98
CA ILE A 735 27.22 -11.44 -25.03
C ILE A 735 27.80 -12.01 -23.73
N ASN A 736 28.75 -12.93 -23.85
CA ASN A 736 29.40 -13.62 -22.75
C ASN A 736 30.92 -13.72 -23.01
N ASN A 737 31.65 -14.27 -22.05
CA ASN A 737 33.11 -14.41 -22.15
C ASN A 737 33.58 -15.26 -23.35
N GLU A 738 32.70 -16.10 -23.93
CA GLU A 738 33.03 -16.95 -25.07
C GLU A 738 32.97 -16.19 -26.40
N ASN A 739 32.05 -15.22 -26.53
CA ASN A 739 31.82 -14.50 -27.79
C ASN A 739 32.25 -13.03 -27.77
N VAL A 740 32.53 -12.42 -26.60
CA VAL A 740 32.78 -10.98 -26.45
C VAL A 740 33.92 -10.45 -27.35
N ASP A 741 35.00 -11.22 -27.52
CA ASP A 741 36.13 -10.83 -28.38
C ASP A 741 35.76 -10.76 -29.86
N SER A 742 34.82 -11.59 -30.29
CA SER A 742 34.30 -11.54 -31.66
C SER A 742 33.43 -10.30 -31.88
N VAL A 743 32.66 -9.91 -30.87
CA VAL A 743 31.78 -8.74 -30.92
C VAL A 743 32.58 -7.43 -30.90
N TYR A 744 33.63 -7.33 -30.07
CA TYR A 744 34.56 -6.17 -30.10
C TYR A 744 35.14 -5.95 -31.51
N LYS A 745 35.55 -7.04 -32.19
CA LYS A 745 36.04 -6.98 -33.57
C LYS A 745 34.95 -6.59 -34.56
N LYS A 746 33.74 -7.15 -34.41
CA LYS A 746 32.59 -6.89 -35.29
C LYS A 746 32.20 -5.41 -35.30
N PHE A 747 32.20 -4.76 -34.13
CA PHE A 747 31.83 -3.34 -33.97
C PHE A 747 33.01 -2.38 -33.92
N SER A 748 34.26 -2.86 -34.01
CA SER A 748 35.47 -2.03 -33.92
C SER A 748 35.56 -1.17 -32.64
N LEU A 749 35.20 -1.78 -31.50
CA LEU A 749 35.18 -1.11 -30.18
C LEU A 749 36.44 -1.40 -29.35
N SER A 750 36.79 -0.47 -28.46
CA SER A 750 37.90 -0.65 -27.52
C SER A 750 37.44 -1.32 -26.23
N LYS A 751 38.25 -2.26 -25.71
CA LYS A 751 38.01 -2.92 -24.41
C LYS A 751 38.07 -1.95 -23.23
N ASP A 752 38.79 -0.84 -23.37
CA ASP A 752 38.98 0.14 -22.30
C ASP A 752 37.82 1.13 -22.16
N ALA A 753 36.93 1.20 -23.15
CA ALA A 753 35.85 2.19 -23.22
C ALA A 753 34.46 1.61 -22.93
N ASP A 754 34.19 0.38 -23.36
CA ASP A 754 32.86 -0.23 -23.27
C ASP A 754 32.94 -1.64 -22.71
N ASN A 755 32.16 -1.92 -21.66
CA ASN A 755 31.96 -3.28 -21.17
C ASN A 755 30.82 -3.97 -21.94
N LEU A 756 31.18 -4.78 -22.93
CA LEU A 756 30.21 -5.46 -23.80
C LEU A 756 29.42 -6.58 -23.09
N LEU A 757 29.84 -7.04 -21.91
CA LEU A 757 29.06 -8.01 -21.12
C LEU A 757 27.77 -7.42 -20.56
N LEU A 758 27.67 -6.08 -20.51
CA LEU A 758 26.45 -5.34 -20.17
C LEU A 758 25.54 -5.11 -21.38
N ARG A 759 25.91 -5.63 -22.55
CA ARG A 759 25.16 -5.49 -23.80
C ARG A 759 24.63 -6.84 -24.26
N SER A 760 23.61 -6.79 -25.10
CA SER A 760 23.20 -7.92 -25.93
C SER A 760 23.26 -7.50 -27.39
N GLU A 761 23.45 -8.47 -28.27
CA GLU A 761 23.47 -8.23 -29.70
C GLU A 761 22.07 -8.46 -30.28
N ILE A 762 21.58 -7.49 -31.04
CA ILE A 762 20.36 -7.63 -31.84
C ILE A 762 20.75 -7.80 -33.31
N GLU A 763 20.25 -8.87 -33.91
CA GLU A 763 20.41 -9.19 -35.33
C GLU A 763 19.04 -9.13 -35.99
N ILE A 764 18.93 -8.32 -37.04
CA ILE A 764 17.69 -8.14 -37.77
C ILE A 764 17.91 -8.59 -39.21
N THR A 765 17.11 -9.57 -39.64
CA THR A 765 17.07 -10.03 -41.02
C THR A 765 15.72 -9.63 -41.61
N ILE A 766 15.75 -8.81 -42.66
CA ILE A 766 14.56 -8.44 -43.41
C ILE A 766 14.47 -9.39 -44.60
N ASN A 767 13.44 -10.24 -44.60
CA ASN A 767 13.20 -11.27 -45.60
C ASN A 767 12.53 -10.68 -46.85
N MET A 768 13.15 -9.63 -47.39
CA MET A 768 12.82 -8.97 -48.64
C MET A 768 13.98 -9.16 -49.62
N PHE A 769 13.65 -9.67 -50.80
CA PHE A 769 14.56 -9.91 -51.90
C PHE A 769 14.31 -8.86 -52.97
N ILE A 770 15.35 -8.10 -53.30
CA ILE A 770 15.29 -7.02 -54.27
C ILE A 770 16.20 -7.41 -55.44
N GLU A 771 15.60 -7.62 -56.61
CA GLU A 771 16.28 -7.96 -57.86
C GLU A 771 16.32 -6.74 -58.80
N LYS A 772 17.38 -6.68 -59.62
CA LYS A 772 17.66 -5.53 -60.47
C LYS A 772 16.92 -5.61 -61.80
N ASN A 773 16.13 -4.58 -62.12
CA ASN A 773 15.65 -4.35 -63.48
C ASN A 773 16.73 -3.74 -64.40
N LYS A 774 16.58 -3.95 -65.71
CA LYS A 774 17.56 -3.51 -66.72
C LYS A 774 17.71 -1.98 -66.79
N GLU A 775 16.65 -1.23 -66.54
CA GLU A 775 16.63 0.24 -66.48
C GLU A 775 15.80 0.69 -65.27
N ILE A 776 16.27 1.71 -64.55
CA ILE A 776 15.61 2.28 -63.36
C ILE A 776 15.27 3.75 -63.66
N THR A 777 14.04 4.16 -63.41
CA THR A 777 13.59 5.55 -63.54
C THR A 777 13.52 6.23 -62.17
N LEU A 778 14.23 7.36 -62.02
CA LEU A 778 14.09 8.23 -60.86
C LEU A 778 13.31 9.49 -61.25
N LEU A 779 12.36 9.89 -60.42
CA LEU A 779 11.73 11.21 -60.55
C LEU A 779 12.55 12.22 -59.76
N PHE A 780 12.78 13.40 -60.32
CA PHE A 780 13.63 14.42 -59.71
C PHE A 780 12.93 15.78 -59.63
N LEU A 781 12.96 16.37 -58.44
CA LEU A 781 12.51 17.72 -58.17
C LEU A 781 13.70 18.55 -57.65
N SER A 782 14.12 19.57 -58.39
CA SER A 782 15.29 20.38 -58.03
C SER A 782 15.07 21.19 -56.75
N GLU A 783 16.16 21.51 -56.04
CA GLU A 783 16.09 22.37 -54.85
C GLU A 783 15.54 23.77 -55.17
N GLU A 784 15.94 24.34 -56.32
CA GLU A 784 15.42 25.62 -56.82
C GLU A 784 13.90 25.56 -57.00
N ARG A 785 13.39 24.46 -57.58
CA ARG A 785 11.95 24.29 -57.79
C ARG A 785 11.20 24.08 -56.48
N CYS A 786 11.76 23.34 -55.53
CA CYS A 786 11.19 23.21 -54.18
C CYS A 786 11.05 24.59 -53.51
N LYS A 787 12.07 25.44 -53.64
CA LYS A 787 12.04 26.81 -53.14
C LYS A 787 10.97 27.66 -53.83
N GLU A 788 10.87 27.59 -55.16
CA GLU A 788 9.82 28.29 -55.90
C GLU A 788 8.41 27.86 -55.49
N ILE A 789 8.18 26.55 -55.27
CA ILE A 789 6.87 26.03 -54.83
C ILE A 789 6.55 26.55 -53.42
N ASN A 790 7.51 26.53 -52.48
CA ASN A 790 7.30 27.07 -51.14
C ASN A 790 7.02 28.58 -51.18
N ASP A 791 7.81 29.35 -51.93
CA ASP A 791 7.62 30.81 -52.08
C ASP A 791 6.25 31.14 -52.69
N ASN A 792 5.78 30.33 -53.65
CA ASN A 792 4.46 30.49 -54.27
C ASN A 792 3.34 30.12 -53.31
N GLN A 793 3.46 29.03 -52.55
CA GLN A 793 2.49 28.63 -51.53
C GLN A 793 2.44 29.65 -50.38
N GLU A 794 3.57 30.19 -49.96
CA GLU A 794 3.63 31.23 -48.93
C GLU A 794 3.01 32.55 -49.43
N LYS A 795 3.26 32.93 -50.68
CA LYS A 795 2.57 34.07 -51.32
C LYS A 795 1.06 33.83 -51.42
N GLN A 796 0.62 32.62 -51.80
CA GLN A 796 -0.81 32.27 -51.83
C GLN A 796 -1.43 32.28 -50.44
N TYR A 797 -0.73 31.78 -49.42
CA TYR A 797 -1.16 31.82 -48.03
C TYR A 797 -1.24 33.26 -47.49
N GLN A 798 -0.26 34.11 -47.78
CA GLN A 798 -0.30 35.54 -47.45
C GLN A 798 -1.44 36.27 -48.20
N GLN A 799 -1.70 35.94 -49.46
CA GLN A 799 -2.84 36.47 -50.22
C GLN A 799 -4.19 35.98 -49.68
N LEU A 800 -4.27 34.73 -49.22
CA LEU A 800 -5.44 34.18 -48.54
C LEU A 800 -5.66 34.88 -47.20
N LEU A 801 -4.61 35.06 -46.37
CA LEU A 801 -4.66 35.83 -45.12
C LEU A 801 -5.13 37.27 -45.35
N LEU A 802 -4.62 37.94 -46.39
CA LEU A 802 -5.05 39.28 -46.81
C LEU A 802 -6.52 39.31 -47.28
N LYS A 803 -7.00 38.25 -47.95
CA LYS A 803 -8.41 38.09 -48.35
C LYS A 803 -9.33 37.80 -47.15
N THR A 804 -8.94 36.93 -46.22
CA THR A 804 -9.69 36.71 -44.96
C THR A 804 -9.73 37.96 -44.11
N ASN A 805 -8.65 38.74 -44.05
CA ASN A 805 -8.62 40.02 -43.33
C ASN A 805 -9.43 41.13 -44.02
N LYS A 806 -9.55 41.12 -45.36
CA LYS A 806 -10.48 42.00 -46.09
C LYS A 806 -11.95 41.59 -45.96
N ASN A 807 -12.24 40.29 -45.89
CA ASN A 807 -13.60 39.78 -45.71
C ASN A 807 -14.09 39.90 -44.26
N SER A 808 -13.20 39.93 -43.26
CA SER A 808 -13.57 40.21 -41.87
C SER A 808 -13.78 41.72 -41.61
N SER A 809 -13.16 42.60 -42.39
CA SER A 809 -13.35 44.05 -42.29
C SER A 809 -14.49 44.61 -43.16
N SER A 810 -15.15 43.78 -43.99
CA SER A 810 -16.31 44.17 -44.81
C SER A 810 -17.66 43.67 -44.29
N ASN A 811 -17.69 42.93 -43.18
CA ASN A 811 -18.94 42.45 -42.54
C ASN A 811 -19.30 43.15 -41.21
N ASN A 812 -18.71 44.31 -40.91
CA ASN A 812 -19.05 45.10 -39.71
C ASN A 812 -19.51 46.53 -40.03
N VAL A 813 -20.36 46.71 -41.06
CA VAL A 813 -21.13 47.95 -41.26
C VAL A 813 -22.52 47.63 -41.84
N ILE A 814 -23.56 47.89 -41.03
CA ILE A 814 -25.03 47.86 -41.29
C ILE A 814 -25.65 46.44 -41.18
N ASN A 815 -26.50 46.07 -40.21
CA ASN A 815 -27.45 46.76 -39.31
C ASN A 815 -27.32 46.25 -37.87
#